data_AF-A0A175R2S8-F1
#
_entry.id   AF-A0A175R2S8-F1
#
_cell.length_a   1.000
_cell.length_b   1.000
_cell.length_c   1.000
_cell.angle_alpha   90.00
_cell.angle_beta   90.00
_cell.angle_gamma   90.00
#
_symmetry.space_group_name_H-M   'P 1'
#
loop_
_entity.id
_entity.type
_entity.pdbx_description
1 polymer ?
#
loop_
_entity_poly.entity_id
_entity_poly.type
_entity_poly.pdbx_seq_one_letter_code
_entity_poly.pdbx_strand_id
1 'polypeptide(L)'
;MAELERERRALAEAFLVVHATENALTAQQARLFVRSIQSSWRVPTLEWSVRQSVELFTDARRLLHAATIFEECDGPDGAAAASCYRRAGEIMEWLARAGDDVTHDVPAEVLAAGAYQLAGLPAMAGGILKRVKLDGVGAIIGAFLGCDFDAVMELTAAFWEKHGDLTGPSGSERLLDDDGDVSAHPAPSAVSAPDDEDVPKPDSRTSRVAWYVAVETVRSIGLLTDGLRRGELIRTETALQKLVALADLATRIVSDEAWIMLKLVRASAGRFARDSLHRRVAPFATPTPDAAVKLHRFAREQFARGRGVLWPSQVSGIARLAAGRSFALCTPTGSGKTLVANLALLKELLLAAPATGKPAPLALYIVPSRALAGEVEAKLSGEFRGAITVTGLYGGTDWGITDYWLTADTPTVLVATVEKAEALIRYVGHLLVRRLELLIIDEAHQVVVEGSARTMRDLAAHSDRAMRIEGLVTRLLALKPNIARVALTAVAGGAASPVARWIEGDKSAEAVGLGYRSSRQLVGVLESRPGQSARITLELNNGQPLYVRGREDPVFLNLRLPAMPKPLSEIRDSLPHYVQNHALWTAMNLIPSGRRILISVTQAPDRVMKRYAEAFTLKGWDVLAPFSPPEEGEALFAEARAACVDYCGQESSEVALLDRGIATSHGQMPQRLRRLMVELIEKRVCPVTVATATLTEGVNLPFDLIILPSLERTVDFRPTGQPVTDILPTAEFRNLAGRAGRPGAAESMEGMTLICLPMVNSSTAPTEQATQRNQRDGFARNLNRLLAAIAAEARADAVVSTPLQTLLRSIRQKARDVLGLRTVADLHAFLETSLPEMIGDNLGVRSAQTLDMLGDSLDELDGFILSAIEEMERLSGAPADVEAAIRDLWNRSFTRYADVSEQWMEAAFVKRGEAIAGKLYPDRVQRRALYQIGFTPYVGRQFQQVSPDILQALRGAAEYGLLGNAERFALVMQLGELVRGGRGFGFTARGAMEQALIERWLDVAGWWLQRDGASPPATSELRRWQGFVANNLEFRLGVSVGSAVAEAWNANAGEAEVPSLAEWRKTTKLPWIGFWFRELLRWGTLDPFVAFAMAQGLAGTREASALLRAEFETWLASRTLLPTAEDRIDPQLFLAWMESRPRAVVPPAVPTTVAARLASVTGSRASYAVRPIVRDGAVTWLDPAGFEVASGQSIPGAGAGRPAGHDYVIANDQFGVRVTQTF
;
A
#
# COMPACT_ATOMS: atom_id res chain seq x y z
N MET A 1 50.34 -10.56 -9.38
CA MET A 1 48.95 -10.10 -9.59
C MET A 1 48.01 -10.70 -8.55
N ALA A 2 47.78 -12.01 -8.52
CA ALA A 2 46.85 -12.65 -7.55
C ALA A 2 47.21 -12.50 -6.05
N GLU A 3 48.47 -12.23 -5.71
CA GLU A 3 48.91 -11.96 -4.33
C GLU A 3 48.64 -10.50 -3.92
N LEU A 4 48.97 -9.54 -4.79
CA LEU A 4 48.63 -8.12 -4.63
C LEU A 4 47.11 -7.87 -4.59
N GLU A 5 46.32 -8.62 -5.36
CA GLU A 5 44.85 -8.57 -5.31
C GLU A 5 44.33 -9.09 -3.97
N ARG A 6 44.91 -10.17 -3.42
CA ARG A 6 44.58 -10.68 -2.09
C ARG A 6 44.92 -9.67 -0.98
N GLU A 7 46.07 -9.00 -1.06
CA GLU A 7 46.46 -7.96 -0.11
C GLU A 7 45.57 -6.72 -0.18
N ARG A 8 45.26 -6.23 -1.40
CA ARG A 8 44.32 -5.11 -1.61
C ARG A 8 42.94 -5.43 -1.04
N ARG A 9 42.43 -6.64 -1.29
CA ARG A 9 41.15 -7.11 -0.76
C ARG A 9 41.16 -7.22 0.77
N ALA A 10 42.24 -7.74 1.36
CA ALA A 10 42.37 -7.84 2.82
C ALA A 10 42.42 -6.46 3.50
N LEU A 11 43.11 -5.48 2.91
CA LEU A 11 43.11 -4.09 3.40
C LEU A 11 41.73 -3.44 3.29
N ALA A 12 41.03 -3.65 2.17
CA ALA A 12 39.66 -3.17 1.98
C ALA A 12 38.70 -3.81 3.00
N GLU A 13 38.85 -5.11 3.29
CA GLU A 13 38.08 -5.84 4.29
C GLU A 13 38.32 -5.33 5.72
N ALA A 14 39.58 -5.09 6.08
CA ALA A 14 39.92 -4.48 7.37
C ALA A 14 39.27 -3.09 7.53
N PHE A 15 39.28 -2.27 6.47
CA PHE A 15 38.65 -0.95 6.48
C PHE A 15 37.11 -1.02 6.55
N LEU A 16 36.49 -1.95 5.80
CA LEU A 16 35.06 -2.23 5.84
C LEU A 16 34.58 -2.58 7.25
N VAL A 17 35.26 -3.53 7.92
CA VAL A 17 34.91 -3.98 9.28
C VAL A 17 35.01 -2.84 10.29
N VAL A 18 35.92 -1.88 10.10
CA VAL A 18 36.07 -0.73 10.99
C VAL A 18 34.97 0.32 10.76
N HIS A 19 34.71 0.69 9.50
CA HIS A 19 33.94 1.89 9.18
C HIS A 19 32.53 1.64 8.61
N ALA A 20 32.26 0.45 8.07
CA ALA A 20 31.07 0.18 7.25
C ALA A 20 30.29 -1.09 7.67
N THR A 21 30.52 -1.59 8.88
CA THR A 21 29.64 -2.59 9.51
C THR A 21 28.22 -2.05 9.63
N GLU A 22 27.24 -2.87 9.23
CA GLU A 22 25.84 -2.49 9.25
C GLU A 22 25.32 -2.34 10.69
N ASN A 23 24.56 -1.28 10.97
CA ASN A 23 23.96 -0.98 12.28
C ASN A 23 24.92 -0.72 13.45
N ALA A 24 26.23 -0.72 13.21
CA ALA A 24 27.23 -0.23 14.14
C ALA A 24 27.80 1.09 13.63
N LEU A 25 27.74 2.15 14.45
CA LEU A 25 28.32 3.46 14.12
C LEU A 25 29.58 3.70 14.97
N THR A 26 30.60 4.31 14.37
CA THR A 26 31.67 4.92 15.16
C THR A 26 31.12 6.09 15.96
N ALA A 27 31.81 6.51 17.04
CA ALA A 27 31.36 7.64 17.85
C ALA A 27 31.19 8.95 17.05
N GLN A 28 32.08 9.19 16.07
CA GLN A 28 31.97 10.35 15.17
C GLN A 28 30.80 10.21 14.20
N GLN A 29 30.60 9.03 13.59
CA GLN A 29 29.45 8.74 12.72
C GLN A 29 28.12 8.92 13.45
N ALA A 30 28.01 8.40 14.69
CA ALA A 30 26.80 8.54 15.50
C ALA A 30 26.47 10.00 15.83
N ARG A 31 27.48 10.81 16.18
CA ARG A 31 27.28 12.26 16.43
C ARG A 31 26.87 13.00 15.16
N LEU A 32 27.49 12.71 14.03
CA LEU A 32 27.13 13.30 12.73
C LEU A 32 25.68 12.94 12.36
N PHE A 33 25.31 11.67 12.51
CA PHE A 33 23.96 11.18 12.25
C PHE A 33 22.91 11.88 13.13
N VAL A 34 23.17 12.03 14.43
CA VAL A 34 22.27 12.79 15.33
C VAL A 34 22.17 14.25 14.91
N ARG A 35 23.28 14.89 14.57
CA ARG A 35 23.30 16.30 14.11
C ARG A 35 22.52 16.49 12.81
N SER A 36 22.62 15.56 11.85
CA SER A 36 21.90 15.62 10.58
C SER A 36 20.38 15.43 10.75
N ILE A 37 19.95 14.69 11.78
CA ILE A 37 18.54 14.63 12.19
C ILE A 37 18.12 15.96 12.81
N GLN A 38 18.90 16.52 13.76
CA GLN A 38 18.57 17.79 14.42
C GLN A 38 18.40 18.95 13.43
N SER A 39 19.34 19.09 12.49
CA SER A 39 19.27 20.09 11.42
C SER A 39 17.99 19.95 10.60
N SER A 40 17.70 18.73 10.13
CA SER A 40 16.49 18.39 9.38
C SER A 40 15.20 18.64 10.19
N TRP A 41 15.27 18.51 11.51
CA TRP A 41 14.13 18.73 12.42
C TRP A 41 13.96 20.19 12.81
N ARG A 42 14.85 21.08 12.35
CA ARG A 42 14.91 22.50 12.73
C ARG A 42 14.98 22.67 14.26
N VAL A 43 15.72 21.78 14.91
CA VAL A 43 16.00 21.84 16.35
C VAL A 43 17.49 22.13 16.58
N PRO A 44 17.88 22.72 17.73
CA PRO A 44 19.28 23.10 17.95
C PRO A 44 20.24 21.90 17.91
N THR A 45 21.34 22.06 17.19
CA THR A 45 22.31 20.98 16.87
C THR A 45 23.38 20.78 17.94
N LEU A 46 24.06 19.64 17.90
CA LEU A 46 25.29 19.38 18.66
C LEU A 46 26.44 20.30 18.23
N GLU A 47 27.38 20.58 19.14
CA GLU A 47 28.65 21.21 18.82
C GLU A 47 29.48 20.32 17.88
N TRP A 48 30.09 20.96 16.87
CA TRP A 48 30.73 20.29 15.76
C TRP A 48 31.87 21.14 15.20
N SER A 49 33.01 20.54 14.85
CA SER A 49 34.15 21.25 14.26
C SER A 49 34.40 20.84 12.81
N VAL A 50 34.93 21.77 12.00
CA VAL A 50 35.24 21.57 10.57
C VAL A 50 36.18 20.38 10.36
N ARG A 51 37.17 20.20 11.25
CA ARG A 51 38.10 19.06 11.19
C ARG A 51 37.37 17.71 11.22
N GLN A 52 36.31 17.58 12.02
CA GLN A 52 35.52 16.35 12.09
C GLN A 52 34.77 16.07 10.79
N SER A 53 34.26 17.11 10.13
CA SER A 53 33.62 16.98 8.81
C SER A 53 34.61 16.50 7.75
N VAL A 54 35.82 17.07 7.72
CA VAL A 54 36.90 16.70 6.78
C VAL A 54 37.38 15.26 7.01
N GLU A 55 37.55 14.84 8.26
CA GLU A 55 37.94 13.46 8.60
C GLU A 55 36.90 12.44 8.11
N LEU A 56 35.61 12.69 8.37
CA LEU A 56 34.52 11.81 7.92
C LEU A 56 34.35 11.80 6.41
N PHE A 57 34.51 12.94 5.73
CA PHE A 57 34.48 12.99 4.28
C PHE A 57 35.65 12.19 3.66
N THR A 58 36.83 12.25 4.28
CA THR A 58 37.99 11.44 3.88
C THR A 58 37.71 9.94 4.03
N ASP A 59 37.05 9.53 5.11
CA ASP A 59 36.61 8.14 5.30
C ASP A 59 35.60 7.72 4.22
N ALA A 60 34.66 8.59 3.84
CA ALA A 60 33.72 8.32 2.74
C ALA A 60 34.45 8.10 1.42
N ARG A 61 35.46 8.92 1.08
CA ARG A 61 36.29 8.71 -0.13
C ARG A 61 37.03 7.37 -0.11
N ARG A 62 37.59 6.98 1.04
CA ARG A 62 38.27 5.69 1.21
C ARG A 62 37.32 4.51 1.07
N LEU A 63 36.07 4.64 1.54
CA LEU A 63 35.02 3.65 1.35
C LEU A 63 34.66 3.49 -0.13
N LEU A 64 34.56 4.58 -0.90
CA LEU A 64 34.34 4.50 -2.35
C LEU A 64 35.47 3.73 -3.06
N HIS A 65 36.72 3.97 -2.67
CA HIS A 65 37.86 3.24 -3.21
C HIS A 65 37.83 1.75 -2.80
N ALA A 66 37.54 1.44 -1.54
CA ALA A 66 37.37 0.05 -1.09
C ALA A 66 36.24 -0.67 -1.86
N ALA A 67 35.14 0.04 -2.16
CA ALA A 67 34.05 -0.51 -2.97
C ALA A 67 34.53 -0.93 -4.36
N THR A 68 35.32 -0.09 -5.04
CA THR A 68 35.88 -0.43 -6.37
C THR A 68 36.80 -1.65 -6.33
N ILE A 69 37.56 -1.83 -5.24
CA ILE A 69 38.39 -3.05 -5.04
C ILE A 69 37.50 -4.29 -4.94
N PHE A 70 36.41 -4.22 -4.18
CA PHE A 70 35.46 -5.33 -4.08
C PHE A 70 34.75 -5.61 -5.41
N GLU A 71 34.43 -4.59 -6.21
CA GLU A 71 33.85 -4.80 -7.55
C GLU A 71 34.84 -5.50 -8.49
N GLU A 72 36.12 -5.14 -8.44
CA GLU A 72 37.20 -5.80 -9.20
C GLU A 72 37.39 -7.28 -8.78
N CYS A 73 37.33 -7.57 -7.47
CA CYS A 73 37.60 -8.90 -6.94
C CYS A 73 36.38 -9.85 -6.90
N ASP A 74 35.24 -9.35 -6.44
CA ASP A 74 34.03 -10.14 -6.15
C ASP A 74 32.90 -9.89 -7.19
N GLY A 75 33.07 -8.91 -8.08
CA GLY A 75 32.07 -8.49 -9.07
C GLY A 75 31.17 -7.32 -8.62
N PRO A 76 30.45 -6.67 -9.55
CA PRO A 76 29.74 -5.40 -9.32
C PRO A 76 28.55 -5.48 -8.35
N ASP A 77 28.01 -6.68 -8.10
CA ASP A 77 26.86 -6.87 -7.22
C ASP A 77 27.26 -7.51 -5.86
N GLY A 78 28.55 -7.43 -5.48
CA GLY A 78 29.08 -7.95 -4.22
C GLY A 78 28.57 -7.19 -2.98
N ALA A 79 28.20 -7.93 -1.93
CA ALA A 79 27.65 -7.36 -0.69
C ALA A 79 28.63 -6.41 0.04
N ALA A 80 29.93 -6.68 -0.06
CA ALA A 80 30.97 -5.82 0.52
C ALA A 80 31.05 -4.46 -0.20
N ALA A 81 31.03 -4.45 -1.53
CA ALA A 81 30.99 -3.22 -2.33
C ALA A 81 29.75 -2.39 -2.01
N ALA A 82 28.57 -3.02 -1.98
CA ALA A 82 27.31 -2.37 -1.63
C ALA A 82 27.35 -1.75 -0.22
N SER A 83 27.97 -2.43 0.75
CA SER A 83 28.11 -1.93 2.12
C SER A 83 29.02 -0.69 2.20
N CYS A 84 30.14 -0.70 1.46
CA CYS A 84 31.03 0.46 1.34
C CYS A 84 30.32 1.65 0.69
N TYR A 85 29.66 1.45 -0.46
CA TYR A 85 28.91 2.50 -1.15
C TYR A 85 27.80 3.07 -0.27
N ARG A 86 27.05 2.20 0.43
CA ARG A 86 25.99 2.62 1.35
C ARG A 86 26.53 3.54 2.44
N ARG A 87 27.59 3.13 3.14
CA ARG A 87 28.15 3.91 4.24
C ARG A 87 28.79 5.22 3.75
N ALA A 88 29.46 5.21 2.60
CA ALA A 88 29.98 6.42 1.98
C ALA A 88 28.84 7.41 1.67
N GLY A 89 27.75 6.91 1.08
CA GLY A 89 26.54 7.69 0.80
C GLY A 89 25.92 8.27 2.07
N GLU A 90 25.82 7.48 3.15
CA GLU A 90 25.30 7.93 4.44
C GLU A 90 26.13 9.05 5.06
N ILE A 91 27.46 8.92 5.07
CA ILE A 91 28.33 9.97 5.62
C ILE A 91 28.18 11.27 4.83
N MET A 92 28.24 11.21 3.49
CA MET A 92 28.08 12.39 2.64
C MET A 92 26.68 13.00 2.77
N GLU A 93 25.64 12.18 2.87
CA GLU A 93 24.28 12.63 3.14
C GLU A 93 24.20 13.38 4.49
N TRP A 94 24.77 12.83 5.55
CA TRP A 94 24.68 13.44 6.87
C TRP A 94 25.46 14.75 6.95
N LEU A 95 26.62 14.84 6.28
CA LEU A 95 27.40 16.08 6.16
C LEU A 95 26.59 17.15 5.41
N ALA A 96 26.04 16.81 4.25
CA ALA A 96 25.21 17.70 3.45
C ALA A 96 23.99 18.22 4.24
N ARG A 97 23.24 17.33 4.89
CA ARG A 97 22.08 17.69 5.71
C ARG A 97 22.42 18.56 6.92
N ALA A 98 23.64 18.44 7.44
CA ALA A 98 24.10 19.26 8.55
C ALA A 98 24.56 20.65 8.10
N GLY A 99 24.60 20.91 6.79
CA GLY A 99 25.09 22.15 6.21
C GLY A 99 26.61 22.29 6.32
N ASP A 100 27.35 21.18 6.26
CA ASP A 100 28.81 21.21 6.31
C ASP A 100 29.40 21.35 4.90
N ASP A 101 30.14 22.44 4.69
CA ASP A 101 30.88 22.68 3.46
C ASP A 101 32.16 21.82 3.42
N VAL A 102 32.04 20.59 2.93
CA VAL A 102 33.15 19.62 2.77
C VAL A 102 33.62 19.46 1.33
N THR A 103 32.86 20.00 0.37
CA THR A 103 33.10 19.92 -1.08
C THR A 103 33.16 21.31 -1.68
N HIS A 104 33.94 21.49 -2.75
CA HIS A 104 34.11 22.79 -3.42
C HIS A 104 33.44 22.83 -4.80
N ASP A 105 33.64 21.79 -5.63
CA ASP A 105 33.21 21.79 -7.04
C ASP A 105 31.91 21.01 -7.25
N VAL A 106 31.70 19.96 -6.46
CA VAL A 106 30.53 19.07 -6.59
C VAL A 106 29.79 18.98 -5.27
N PRO A 107 28.48 19.30 -5.22
CA PRO A 107 27.70 19.16 -3.99
C PRO A 107 27.77 17.74 -3.42
N ALA A 108 27.99 17.63 -2.12
CA ALA A 108 28.04 16.35 -1.41
C ALA A 108 26.79 15.49 -1.62
N GLU A 109 25.62 16.12 -1.88
CA GLU A 109 24.37 15.45 -2.22
C GLU A 109 24.46 14.64 -3.52
N VAL A 110 25.16 15.16 -4.53
CA VAL A 110 25.33 14.49 -5.83
C VAL A 110 26.23 13.26 -5.67
N LEU A 111 27.31 13.39 -4.89
CA LEU A 111 28.21 12.29 -4.57
C LEU A 111 27.50 11.20 -3.74
N ALA A 112 26.71 11.62 -2.74
CA ALA A 112 25.89 10.72 -1.94
C ALA A 112 24.85 9.97 -2.80
N ALA A 113 24.18 10.66 -3.72
CA ALA A 113 23.21 10.06 -4.62
C ALA A 113 23.85 9.00 -5.53
N GLY A 114 25.02 9.30 -6.11
CA GLY A 114 25.78 8.33 -6.89
C GLY A 114 26.18 7.09 -6.07
N ALA A 115 26.68 7.29 -4.85
CA ALA A 115 27.01 6.20 -3.94
C ALA A 115 25.77 5.35 -3.58
N TYR A 116 24.63 5.98 -3.30
CA TYR A 116 23.37 5.26 -3.05
C TYR A 116 22.86 4.48 -4.26
N GLN A 117 23.03 5.00 -5.48
CA GLN A 117 22.70 4.25 -6.68
C GLN A 117 23.53 2.97 -6.81
N LEU A 118 24.83 3.02 -6.52
CA LEU A 118 25.70 1.84 -6.57
C LEU A 118 25.47 0.88 -5.39
N ALA A 119 25.05 1.40 -4.24
CA ALA A 119 24.61 0.59 -3.10
C ALA A 119 23.29 -0.15 -3.32
N GLY A 120 22.61 0.08 -4.45
CA GLY A 120 21.29 -0.50 -4.71
C GLY A 120 20.14 0.23 -4.03
N LEU A 121 20.33 1.48 -3.59
CA LEU A 121 19.37 2.30 -2.84
C LEU A 121 18.86 3.51 -3.65
N PRO A 122 18.22 3.31 -4.82
CA PRO A 122 17.78 4.41 -5.70
C PRO A 122 16.78 5.36 -5.04
N ALA A 123 15.98 4.84 -4.10
CA ALA A 123 15.06 5.61 -3.29
C ALA A 123 15.76 6.66 -2.40
N MET A 124 16.92 6.32 -1.84
CA MET A 124 17.74 7.24 -1.04
C MET A 124 18.41 8.29 -1.92
N ALA A 125 18.89 7.88 -3.11
CA ALA A 125 19.44 8.80 -4.10
C ALA A 125 18.41 9.84 -4.56
N GLY A 126 17.21 9.42 -4.95
CA GLY A 126 16.14 10.36 -5.31
C GLY A 126 15.70 11.24 -4.14
N GLY A 127 15.69 10.71 -2.91
CA GLY A 127 15.29 11.44 -1.71
C GLY A 127 16.21 12.62 -1.37
N ILE A 128 17.53 12.45 -1.49
CA ILE A 128 18.49 13.54 -1.23
C ILE A 128 18.47 14.58 -2.35
N LEU A 129 18.37 14.15 -3.61
CA LEU A 129 18.40 15.03 -4.78
C LEU A 129 17.20 15.98 -4.85
N LYS A 130 16.03 15.57 -4.36
CA LYS A 130 14.84 16.44 -4.28
C LYS A 130 15.00 17.64 -3.34
N ARG A 131 16.02 17.64 -2.46
CA ARG A 131 16.22 18.67 -1.44
C ARG A 131 17.27 19.71 -1.82
N VAL A 132 18.11 19.41 -2.80
CA VAL A 132 19.16 20.30 -3.27
C VAL A 132 18.66 21.06 -4.50
N LYS A 133 18.92 22.36 -4.54
CA LYS A 133 18.73 23.15 -5.77
C LYS A 133 20.01 23.03 -6.58
N LEU A 134 19.90 22.45 -7.76
CA LEU A 134 21.01 22.28 -8.69
C LEU A 134 20.69 23.05 -9.96
N ASP A 135 21.70 23.67 -10.55
CA ASP A 135 21.60 24.43 -11.80
C ASP A 135 22.55 23.87 -12.87
N GLY A 136 22.29 24.25 -14.13
CA GLY A 136 23.14 23.90 -15.27
C GLY A 136 23.42 22.40 -15.41
N VAL A 137 24.70 22.04 -15.57
CA VAL A 137 25.14 20.63 -15.72
C VAL A 137 24.87 19.82 -14.45
N GLY A 138 24.97 20.44 -13.26
CA GLY A 138 24.66 19.79 -11.98
C GLY A 138 23.20 19.34 -11.91
N ALA A 139 22.26 20.15 -12.41
CA ALA A 139 20.85 19.80 -12.49
C ALA A 139 20.61 18.57 -13.38
N ILE A 140 21.29 18.50 -14.52
CA ILE A 140 21.19 17.37 -15.47
C ILE A 140 21.72 16.08 -14.81
N ILE A 141 22.89 16.15 -14.16
CA ILE A 141 23.47 15.00 -13.45
C ILE A 141 22.57 14.58 -12.28
N GLY A 142 22.05 15.53 -11.52
CA GLY A 142 21.10 15.28 -10.43
C GLY A 142 19.85 14.57 -10.92
N ALA A 143 19.19 15.09 -11.96
CA ALA A 143 18.03 14.44 -12.57
C ALA A 143 18.35 13.03 -13.07
N PHE A 144 19.52 12.83 -13.70
CA PHE A 144 19.97 11.53 -14.19
C PHE A 144 20.18 10.52 -13.05
N LEU A 145 20.90 10.91 -12.00
CA LEU A 145 21.10 10.07 -10.81
C LEU A 145 19.80 9.86 -10.02
N GLY A 146 18.82 10.75 -10.16
CA GLY A 146 17.46 10.57 -9.63
C GLY A 146 16.57 9.63 -10.46
N CYS A 147 17.05 9.16 -11.61
CA CYS A 147 16.27 8.44 -12.63
C CYS A 147 15.06 9.24 -13.17
N ASP A 148 15.10 10.57 -13.08
CA ASP A 148 14.08 11.45 -13.66
C ASP A 148 14.46 11.81 -15.10
N PHE A 149 14.21 10.86 -15.99
CA PHE A 149 14.61 10.95 -17.38
C PHE A 149 13.84 12.01 -18.19
N ASP A 150 12.64 12.39 -17.76
CA ASP A 150 11.90 13.47 -18.39
C ASP A 150 12.53 14.82 -18.01
N ALA A 151 12.86 15.02 -16.72
CA ALA A 151 13.61 16.19 -16.29
C ALA A 151 14.99 16.28 -16.96
N VAL A 152 15.70 15.16 -17.16
CA VAL A 152 16.96 15.17 -17.93
C VAL A 152 16.74 15.68 -19.36
N MET A 153 15.70 15.23 -20.05
CA MET A 153 15.42 15.71 -21.41
C MET A 153 15.04 17.19 -21.45
N GLU A 154 14.29 17.67 -20.44
CA GLU A 154 13.96 19.10 -20.30
C GLU A 154 15.21 19.95 -20.06
N LEU A 155 16.04 19.56 -19.09
CA LEU A 155 17.24 20.29 -18.70
C LEU A 155 18.32 20.27 -19.78
N THR A 156 18.47 19.16 -20.51
CA THR A 156 19.39 19.08 -21.66
C THR A 156 18.91 19.96 -22.81
N ALA A 157 17.60 20.00 -23.11
CA ALA A 157 17.05 20.90 -24.11
C ALA A 157 17.30 22.37 -23.74
N ALA A 158 17.05 22.77 -22.49
CA ALA A 158 17.35 24.11 -21.99
C ALA A 158 18.86 24.44 -22.03
N PHE A 159 19.72 23.44 -21.79
CA PHE A 159 21.17 23.60 -21.93
C PHE A 159 21.55 23.91 -23.38
N TRP A 160 21.03 23.14 -24.34
CA TRP A 160 21.30 23.36 -25.76
C TRP A 160 20.69 24.64 -26.29
N GLU A 161 19.55 25.07 -25.76
CA GLU A 161 18.92 26.37 -26.07
C GLU A 161 19.85 27.53 -25.72
N LYS A 162 20.53 27.46 -24.58
CA LYS A 162 21.51 28.48 -24.14
C LYS A 162 22.84 28.44 -24.91
N HIS A 163 23.26 27.26 -25.39
CA HIS A 163 24.56 27.05 -26.05
C HIS A 163 24.39 26.59 -27.51
N GLY A 164 23.70 27.40 -28.32
CA GLY A 164 23.38 27.07 -29.71
C GLY A 164 24.55 27.01 -30.67
N ASP A 165 25.63 27.69 -30.34
CA ASP A 165 26.91 27.66 -31.05
C ASP A 165 27.58 26.27 -31.02
N LEU A 166 27.23 25.44 -30.03
CA LEU A 166 27.77 24.09 -29.82
C LEU A 166 26.92 22.98 -30.47
N THR A 167 25.77 23.29 -31.09
CA THR A 167 24.87 22.28 -31.67
C THR A 167 25.23 21.87 -33.10
N GLY A 168 26.21 22.55 -33.72
CA GLY A 168 26.70 22.23 -35.06
C GLY A 168 27.65 21.01 -35.12
N PRO A 169 27.99 20.52 -36.32
CA PRO A 169 28.85 19.35 -36.51
C PRO A 169 30.24 19.46 -35.87
N SER A 170 30.85 20.66 -35.89
CA SER A 170 32.15 20.97 -35.26
C SER A 170 32.02 21.60 -33.87
N GLY A 171 30.84 21.53 -33.24
CA GLY A 171 30.59 22.17 -31.93
C GLY A 171 31.52 21.69 -30.83
N SER A 172 31.91 20.40 -30.85
CA SER A 172 32.85 19.82 -29.89
C SER A 172 34.31 20.22 -30.16
N GLU A 173 34.70 20.43 -31.42
CA GLU A 173 36.06 20.82 -31.83
C GLU A 173 36.36 22.27 -31.40
N ARG A 174 35.37 23.16 -31.54
CA ARG A 174 35.45 24.58 -31.15
C ARG A 174 35.82 24.81 -29.68
N LEU A 175 35.52 23.85 -28.81
CA LEU A 175 35.84 23.93 -27.37
C LEU A 175 37.34 23.72 -27.08
N LEU A 176 38.10 23.22 -28.07
CA LEU A 176 39.52 22.92 -27.97
C LEU A 176 40.40 23.85 -28.83
N ASP A 177 39.80 24.74 -29.63
CA ASP A 177 40.48 25.71 -30.50
C ASP A 177 40.93 26.98 -29.73
N ASP A 178 42.04 27.59 -30.17
CA ASP A 178 42.71 28.69 -29.44
C ASP A 178 42.08 30.10 -29.62
N ASP A 179 41.28 30.31 -30.67
CA ASP A 179 40.84 31.64 -31.15
C ASP A 179 39.57 32.22 -30.47
N GLY A 180 39.05 31.59 -29.41
CA GLY A 180 37.82 32.02 -28.72
C GLY A 180 38.04 32.85 -27.44
N ASP A 181 37.27 33.93 -27.27
CA ASP A 181 37.25 34.80 -26.09
C ASP A 181 36.70 34.04 -24.85
N VAL A 182 37.61 33.61 -23.96
CA VAL A 182 37.31 32.77 -22.78
C VAL A 182 36.71 33.59 -21.62
N SER A 183 36.58 34.90 -21.75
CA SER A 183 36.02 35.76 -20.70
C SER A 183 34.50 35.60 -20.52
N ALA A 184 33.81 34.93 -21.46
CA ALA A 184 32.34 34.82 -21.48
C ALA A 184 31.76 33.53 -20.85
N HIS A 185 32.58 32.53 -20.54
CA HIS A 185 32.09 31.23 -20.05
C HIS A 185 32.89 30.77 -18.81
N PRO A 186 32.45 31.13 -17.59
CA PRO A 186 33.08 30.62 -16.37
C PRO A 186 32.94 29.09 -16.32
N ALA A 187 33.96 28.42 -15.76
CA ALA A 187 33.91 27.00 -15.43
C ALA A 187 32.61 26.68 -14.65
N PRO A 188 32.07 25.45 -14.72
CA PRO A 188 30.78 25.12 -14.11
C PRO A 188 30.84 25.29 -12.57
N SER A 189 30.50 26.48 -12.07
CA SER A 189 30.31 26.75 -10.65
C SER A 189 28.89 26.30 -10.28
N ALA A 190 28.76 25.36 -9.35
CA ALA A 190 27.45 24.91 -8.86
C ALA A 190 26.83 25.83 -7.80
N VAL A 191 27.51 26.89 -7.36
CA VAL A 191 27.04 27.81 -6.32
C VAL A 191 27.56 29.23 -6.57
N SER A 192 26.69 30.25 -6.41
CA SER A 192 27.10 31.65 -6.28
C SER A 192 27.77 31.87 -4.92
N ALA A 193 29.11 31.86 -4.86
CA ALA A 193 29.87 32.27 -3.67
C ALA A 193 30.24 33.77 -3.77
N PRO A 194 30.39 34.50 -2.63
CA PRO A 194 30.82 35.89 -2.63
C PRO A 194 32.31 36.00 -2.99
N ASP A 195 32.67 37.11 -3.65
CA ASP A 195 34.02 37.42 -4.10
C ASP A 195 35.05 37.38 -2.96
N ASP A 196 35.84 36.31 -2.87
CA ASP A 196 37.08 36.24 -2.07
C ASP A 196 38.28 36.34 -3.04
N GLU A 197 39.08 37.40 -2.89
CA GLU A 197 40.14 37.81 -3.85
C GLU A 197 41.42 36.94 -3.82
N ASP A 198 41.51 35.90 -2.99
CA ASP A 198 42.77 35.17 -2.73
C ASP A 198 42.86 33.73 -3.32
N VAL A 199 41.98 33.35 -4.25
CA VAL A 199 42.07 32.04 -4.95
C VAL A 199 42.84 32.17 -6.29
N PRO A 200 43.90 31.38 -6.54
CA PRO A 200 44.61 31.41 -7.82
C PRO A 200 43.67 30.99 -8.96
N LYS A 201 43.52 31.88 -9.96
CA LYS A 201 42.70 31.63 -11.16
C LYS A 201 43.20 30.38 -11.90
N PRO A 202 42.31 29.43 -12.27
CA PRO A 202 42.71 28.21 -12.96
C PRO A 202 43.35 28.52 -14.32
N ASP A 203 44.35 27.72 -14.70
CA ASP A 203 45.05 27.80 -15.98
C ASP A 203 44.03 27.67 -17.14
N SER A 204 44.06 28.59 -18.12
CA SER A 204 43.01 28.75 -19.15
C SER A 204 42.74 27.47 -19.95
N ARG A 205 43.78 26.66 -20.18
CA ARG A 205 43.71 25.38 -20.90
C ARG A 205 43.01 24.28 -20.08
N THR A 206 43.25 24.23 -18.77
CA THR A 206 42.62 23.25 -17.86
C THR A 206 41.12 23.54 -17.72
N SER A 207 40.74 24.83 -17.68
CA SER A 207 39.35 25.27 -17.69
C SER A 207 38.61 24.89 -18.98
N ARG A 208 39.24 25.05 -20.16
CA ARG A 208 38.67 24.63 -21.45
C ARG A 208 38.41 23.13 -21.53
N VAL A 209 39.37 22.30 -21.12
CA VAL A 209 39.18 20.83 -21.14
C VAL A 209 38.14 20.38 -20.11
N ALA A 210 38.07 21.01 -18.94
CA ALA A 210 37.01 20.75 -17.96
C ALA A 210 35.62 21.09 -18.53
N TRP A 211 35.48 22.21 -19.25
CA TRP A 211 34.24 22.56 -19.94
C TRP A 211 33.90 21.60 -21.08
N TYR A 212 34.89 21.18 -21.88
CA TYR A 212 34.73 20.13 -22.88
C TYR A 212 34.18 18.83 -22.26
N VAL A 213 34.77 18.38 -21.15
CA VAL A 213 34.29 17.19 -20.43
C VAL A 213 32.84 17.39 -19.96
N ALA A 214 32.47 18.58 -19.47
CA ALA A 214 31.11 18.87 -19.04
C ALA A 214 30.09 18.81 -20.20
N VAL A 215 30.37 19.48 -21.32
CA VAL A 215 29.51 19.50 -22.52
C VAL A 215 29.36 18.08 -23.10
N GLU A 216 30.46 17.34 -23.21
CA GLU A 216 30.44 15.96 -23.72
C GLU A 216 29.74 15.00 -22.77
N THR A 217 29.76 15.27 -21.47
CA THR A 217 28.96 14.55 -20.47
C THR A 217 27.47 14.81 -20.67
N VAL A 218 27.06 16.07 -20.87
CA VAL A 218 25.66 16.45 -21.19
C VAL A 218 25.19 15.75 -22.45
N ARG A 219 26.01 15.76 -23.51
CA ARG A 219 25.76 15.08 -24.79
C ARG A 219 25.57 13.57 -24.61
N SER A 220 26.43 12.95 -23.78
CA SER A 220 26.36 11.51 -23.51
C SER A 220 25.15 11.14 -22.65
N ILE A 221 24.83 11.93 -21.62
CA ILE A 221 23.65 11.72 -20.78
C ILE A 221 22.36 11.88 -21.59
N GLY A 222 22.24 12.93 -22.41
CA GLY A 222 21.05 13.14 -23.26
C GLY A 222 20.82 11.98 -24.23
N LEU A 223 21.87 11.50 -24.89
CA LEU A 223 21.78 10.33 -25.78
C LEU A 223 21.44 9.04 -25.02
N LEU A 224 22.07 8.82 -23.86
CA LEU A 224 21.81 7.65 -23.03
C LEU A 224 20.35 7.64 -22.54
N THR A 225 19.86 8.76 -22.02
CA THR A 225 18.52 8.90 -21.49
C THR A 225 17.44 8.64 -22.53
N ASP A 226 17.57 9.23 -23.73
CA ASP A 226 16.63 8.96 -24.82
C ASP A 226 16.70 7.49 -25.27
N GLY A 227 17.92 6.94 -25.37
CA GLY A 227 18.14 5.52 -25.67
C GLY A 227 17.47 4.58 -24.68
N LEU A 228 17.61 4.83 -23.38
CA LEU A 228 16.97 4.06 -22.31
C LEU A 228 15.44 4.17 -22.37
N ARG A 229 14.89 5.37 -22.51
CA ARG A 229 13.44 5.61 -22.60
C ARG A 229 12.80 4.88 -23.77
N ARG A 230 13.46 4.95 -24.94
CA ARG A 230 12.98 4.35 -26.20
C ARG A 230 13.34 2.87 -26.35
N GLY A 231 14.22 2.33 -25.50
CA GLY A 231 14.74 0.97 -25.63
C GLY A 231 15.72 0.78 -26.79
N GLU A 232 16.41 1.85 -27.22
CA GLU A 232 17.39 1.81 -28.32
C GLU A 232 18.77 1.38 -27.82
N LEU A 233 19.09 0.10 -28.00
CA LEU A 233 20.32 -0.51 -27.49
C LEU A 233 21.60 0.11 -28.07
N ILE A 234 21.65 0.34 -29.38
CA ILE A 234 22.85 0.87 -30.06
C ILE A 234 23.23 2.26 -29.53
N ARG A 235 22.25 3.16 -29.39
CA ARG A 235 22.47 4.50 -28.83
C ARG A 235 22.92 4.43 -27.37
N THR A 236 22.28 3.55 -26.59
CA THR A 236 22.62 3.31 -25.18
C THR A 236 24.08 2.87 -25.04
N GLU A 237 24.53 1.89 -25.82
CA GLU A 237 25.90 1.38 -25.79
C GLU A 237 26.92 2.44 -26.23
N THR A 238 26.61 3.21 -27.29
CA THR A 238 27.45 4.30 -27.77
C THR A 238 27.68 5.36 -26.69
N ALA A 239 26.60 5.76 -26.00
CA ALA A 239 26.68 6.74 -24.92
C ALA A 239 27.49 6.21 -23.71
N LEU A 240 27.32 4.93 -23.36
CA LEU A 240 28.09 4.30 -22.28
C LEU A 240 29.60 4.27 -22.59
N GLN A 241 29.99 3.87 -23.81
CA GLN A 241 31.39 3.87 -24.23
C GLN A 241 32.00 5.28 -24.14
N LYS A 242 31.23 6.30 -24.52
CA LYS A 242 31.66 7.69 -24.42
C LYS A 242 31.83 8.16 -22.98
N LEU A 243 30.92 7.80 -22.07
CA LEU A 243 31.07 8.08 -20.63
C LEU A 243 32.30 7.40 -20.02
N VAL A 244 32.65 6.18 -20.47
CA VAL A 244 33.89 5.50 -20.05
C VAL A 244 35.10 6.33 -20.48
N ALA A 245 35.18 6.72 -21.76
CA ALA A 245 36.28 7.52 -22.27
C ALA A 245 36.42 8.88 -21.54
N LEU A 246 35.31 9.54 -21.23
CA LEU A 246 35.30 10.81 -20.49
C LEU A 246 35.81 10.65 -19.05
N ALA A 247 35.39 9.60 -18.35
CA ALA A 247 35.85 9.32 -16.99
C ALA A 247 37.36 9.00 -16.94
N ASP A 248 37.88 8.31 -17.95
CA ASP A 248 39.31 8.00 -18.06
C ASP A 248 40.13 9.27 -18.35
N LEU A 249 39.65 10.12 -19.27
CA LEU A 249 40.25 11.42 -19.60
C LEU A 249 40.31 12.36 -18.37
N ALA A 250 39.25 12.35 -17.54
CA ALA A 250 39.12 13.22 -16.38
C ALA A 250 40.19 13.01 -15.30
N THR A 251 40.84 11.83 -15.23
CA THR A 251 41.72 11.38 -14.13
C THR A 251 42.84 12.34 -13.72
N ARG A 252 43.27 13.26 -14.59
CA ARG A 252 44.34 14.24 -14.29
C ARG A 252 44.00 15.68 -14.66
N ILE A 253 42.80 15.93 -15.15
CA ILE A 253 42.44 17.19 -15.83
C ILE A 253 41.37 17.96 -15.07
N VAL A 254 40.47 17.24 -14.39
CA VAL A 254 39.44 17.84 -13.53
C VAL A 254 39.81 17.64 -12.05
N SER A 255 39.10 18.31 -11.16
CA SER A 255 39.29 18.12 -9.73
C SER A 255 38.94 16.69 -9.28
N ASP A 256 39.51 16.27 -8.15
CA ASP A 256 39.23 14.97 -7.54
C ASP A 256 37.72 14.73 -7.35
N GLU A 257 36.97 15.77 -6.94
CA GLU A 257 35.52 15.70 -6.71
C GLU A 257 34.75 15.47 -8.02
N ALA A 258 35.08 16.23 -9.07
CA ALA A 258 34.49 16.08 -10.39
C ALA A 258 34.82 14.71 -11.01
N TRP A 259 36.03 14.19 -10.79
CA TRP A 259 36.41 12.86 -11.23
C TRP A 259 35.64 11.76 -10.48
N ILE A 260 35.48 11.86 -9.15
CA ILE A 260 34.65 10.93 -8.38
C ILE A 260 33.21 10.96 -8.90
N MET A 261 32.64 12.15 -9.09
CA MET A 261 31.30 12.32 -9.65
C MET A 261 31.16 11.63 -11.01
N LEU A 262 32.08 11.87 -11.95
CA LEU A 262 32.04 11.24 -13.28
C LEU A 262 32.13 9.71 -13.20
N LYS A 263 32.96 9.17 -12.30
CA LYS A 263 33.01 7.72 -12.05
C LYS A 263 31.69 7.17 -11.52
N LEU A 264 31.05 7.85 -10.57
CA LEU A 264 29.76 7.47 -10.02
C LEU A 264 28.66 7.54 -11.10
N VAL A 265 28.65 8.58 -11.93
CA VAL A 265 27.72 8.73 -13.06
C VAL A 265 27.91 7.61 -14.07
N ARG A 266 29.14 7.31 -14.47
CA ARG A 266 29.48 6.21 -15.39
C ARG A 266 29.01 4.86 -14.86
N ALA A 267 29.34 4.55 -13.60
CA ALA A 267 28.95 3.29 -12.98
C ALA A 267 27.43 3.17 -12.85
N SER A 268 26.76 4.26 -12.46
CA SER A 268 25.28 4.33 -12.38
C SER A 268 24.64 4.16 -13.75
N ALA A 269 25.20 4.77 -14.80
CA ALA A 269 24.74 4.63 -16.18
C ALA A 269 24.79 3.16 -16.65
N GLY A 270 25.88 2.45 -16.37
CA GLY A 270 26.00 1.02 -16.67
C GLY A 270 24.93 0.19 -15.95
N ARG A 271 24.66 0.51 -14.68
CA ARG A 271 23.61 -0.11 -13.88
C ARG A 271 22.21 0.18 -14.44
N PHE A 272 21.92 1.41 -14.83
CA PHE A 272 20.64 1.80 -15.43
C PHE A 272 20.37 1.09 -16.76
N ALA A 273 21.38 0.92 -17.60
CA ALA A 273 21.25 0.16 -18.84
C ALA A 273 21.05 -1.34 -18.62
N ARG A 274 21.72 -1.92 -17.61
CA ARG A 274 21.56 -3.32 -17.22
C ARG A 274 20.19 -3.60 -16.59
N ASP A 275 19.71 -2.69 -15.74
CA ASP A 275 18.49 -2.82 -14.94
C ASP A 275 17.30 -2.07 -15.56
N SER A 276 17.43 -1.63 -16.82
CA SER A 276 16.35 -1.05 -17.62
C SER A 276 15.21 -2.04 -17.80
N LEU A 277 13.98 -1.54 -17.65
CA LEU A 277 12.76 -2.32 -17.81
C LEU A 277 12.73 -3.00 -19.18
N HIS A 278 13.02 -2.30 -20.27
CA HIS A 278 13.05 -2.84 -21.64
C HIS A 278 13.92 -4.10 -21.74
N ARG A 279 15.10 -4.09 -21.13
CA ARG A 279 16.04 -5.21 -21.16
C ARG A 279 15.56 -6.38 -20.29
N ARG A 280 15.03 -6.09 -19.10
CA ARG A 280 14.61 -7.12 -18.13
C ARG A 280 13.30 -7.82 -18.52
N VAL A 281 12.42 -7.14 -19.26
CA VAL A 281 11.17 -7.75 -19.75
C VAL A 281 11.29 -8.38 -21.13
N ALA A 282 12.40 -8.17 -21.86
CA ALA A 282 12.63 -8.79 -23.17
C ALA A 282 12.34 -10.31 -23.23
N PRO A 283 12.66 -11.12 -22.19
CA PRO A 283 12.28 -12.54 -22.17
C PRO A 283 10.76 -12.82 -22.24
N PHE A 284 9.90 -11.86 -21.90
CA PHE A 284 8.45 -11.99 -22.01
C PHE A 284 7.94 -11.87 -23.47
N ALA A 285 8.75 -11.33 -24.39
CA ALA A 285 8.33 -10.91 -25.72
C ALA A 285 8.17 -12.05 -26.75
N THR A 286 7.95 -13.30 -26.32
CA THR A 286 8.00 -14.46 -27.22
C THR A 286 6.66 -15.20 -27.19
N PRO A 287 5.86 -15.23 -28.30
CA PRO A 287 6.34 -15.29 -29.69
C PRO A 287 5.59 -14.42 -30.74
N THR A 288 4.90 -13.32 -30.40
CA THR A 288 4.15 -12.52 -31.42
C THR A 288 4.64 -11.06 -31.55
N PRO A 289 4.67 -10.48 -32.77
CA PRO A 289 4.99 -9.06 -32.97
C PRO A 289 4.09 -8.10 -32.17
N ASP A 290 2.82 -8.45 -31.99
CA ASP A 290 1.86 -7.67 -31.20
C ASP A 290 2.23 -7.62 -29.70
N ALA A 291 2.69 -8.74 -29.13
CA ALA A 291 3.16 -8.81 -27.75
C ALA A 291 4.36 -7.90 -27.52
N ALA A 292 5.30 -7.85 -28.48
CA ALA A 292 6.45 -6.95 -28.43
C ALA A 292 6.04 -5.46 -28.44
N VAL A 293 5.06 -5.08 -29.27
CA VAL A 293 4.54 -3.70 -29.34
C VAL A 293 3.87 -3.30 -28.01
N LYS A 294 3.02 -4.17 -27.45
CA LYS A 294 2.36 -3.93 -26.15
C LYS A 294 3.37 -3.77 -25.02
N LEU A 295 4.38 -4.63 -24.98
CA LEU A 295 5.42 -4.60 -23.96
C LEU A 295 6.31 -3.35 -24.08
N HIS A 296 6.68 -2.96 -25.30
CA HIS A 296 7.44 -1.74 -25.56
C HIS A 296 6.65 -0.50 -25.13
N ARG A 297 5.36 -0.42 -25.48
CA ARG A 297 4.47 0.66 -25.03
C ARG A 297 4.36 0.71 -23.51
N PHE A 298 4.10 -0.43 -22.86
CA PHE A 298 4.04 -0.51 -21.41
C PHE A 298 5.35 0.00 -20.79
N ALA A 299 6.50 -0.45 -21.29
CA ALA A 299 7.79 -0.01 -20.78
C ALA A 299 8.00 1.50 -20.93
N ARG A 300 7.64 2.10 -22.08
CA ARG A 300 7.68 3.55 -22.28
C ARG A 300 6.81 4.31 -21.27
N GLU A 301 5.59 3.84 -21.04
CA GLU A 301 4.69 4.44 -20.05
C GLU A 301 5.25 4.35 -18.63
N GLN A 302 5.99 3.28 -18.29
CA GLN A 302 6.67 3.20 -16.98
C GLN A 302 7.86 4.16 -16.88
N PHE A 303 8.61 4.40 -17.97
CA PHE A 303 9.66 5.43 -17.99
C PHE A 303 9.09 6.82 -17.70
N ALA A 304 7.98 7.20 -18.34
CA ALA A 304 7.28 8.47 -18.09
C ALA A 304 6.70 8.60 -16.66
N ARG A 305 6.58 7.48 -15.94
CA ARG A 305 6.15 7.43 -14.53
C ARG A 305 7.32 7.33 -13.56
N GLY A 306 8.57 7.49 -14.02
CA GLY A 306 9.79 7.35 -13.18
C GLY A 306 10.06 5.91 -12.72
N ARG A 307 9.52 4.91 -13.41
CA ARG A 307 9.60 3.47 -13.07
C ARG A 307 10.34 2.64 -14.14
N GLY A 308 11.12 3.30 -15.00
CA GLY A 308 11.83 2.67 -16.12
C GLY A 308 13.12 1.94 -15.74
N VAL A 309 13.78 2.34 -14.65
CA VAL A 309 14.94 1.62 -14.08
C VAL A 309 14.49 0.84 -12.85
N LEU A 310 14.76 -0.45 -12.85
CA LEU A 310 14.23 -1.39 -11.87
C LEU A 310 15.07 -1.42 -10.60
N TRP A 311 14.40 -1.54 -9.47
CA TRP A 311 15.07 -1.75 -8.18
C TRP A 311 15.53 -3.20 -8.02
N PRO A 312 16.52 -3.48 -7.14
CA PRO A 312 17.00 -4.86 -6.92
C PRO A 312 15.88 -5.88 -6.65
N SER A 313 14.91 -5.51 -5.81
CA SER A 313 13.72 -6.31 -5.52
C SER A 313 12.90 -6.64 -6.77
N GLN A 314 12.72 -5.66 -7.65
CA GLN A 314 11.95 -5.80 -8.87
C GLN A 314 12.71 -6.63 -9.91
N VAL A 315 14.03 -6.45 -10.02
CA VAL A 315 14.89 -7.27 -10.90
C VAL A 315 14.76 -8.75 -10.52
N SER A 316 14.87 -9.09 -9.23
CA SER A 316 14.72 -10.47 -8.76
C SER A 316 13.30 -11.01 -9.00
N GLY A 317 12.27 -10.20 -8.75
CA GLY A 317 10.87 -10.59 -9.01
C GLY A 317 10.59 -10.83 -10.50
N ILE A 318 11.10 -9.98 -11.38
CA ILE A 318 10.96 -10.10 -12.84
C ILE A 318 11.71 -11.32 -13.37
N ALA A 319 12.92 -11.59 -12.85
CA ALA A 319 13.67 -12.80 -13.20
C ALA A 319 12.88 -14.08 -12.85
N ARG A 320 12.22 -14.11 -11.69
CA ARG A 320 11.36 -15.24 -11.29
C ARG A 320 10.09 -15.32 -12.12
N LEU A 321 9.48 -14.19 -12.46
CA LEU A 321 8.36 -14.13 -13.40
C LEU A 321 8.77 -14.56 -14.82
N ALA A 322 10.03 -14.39 -15.23
CA ALA A 322 10.53 -14.88 -16.52
C ALA A 322 10.77 -16.39 -16.50
N ALA A 323 11.34 -16.91 -15.40
CA ALA A 323 11.66 -18.32 -15.24
C ALA A 323 10.43 -19.21 -14.99
N GLY A 324 9.37 -18.67 -14.38
CA GLY A 324 8.20 -19.44 -13.96
C GLY A 324 6.88 -18.69 -14.06
N ARG A 325 5.80 -19.34 -13.61
CA ARG A 325 4.44 -18.77 -13.55
C ARG A 325 3.95 -18.53 -12.12
N SER A 326 4.67 -19.02 -11.11
CA SER A 326 4.27 -18.88 -9.71
C SER A 326 5.46 -18.53 -8.83
N PHE A 327 5.31 -17.56 -7.91
CA PHE A 327 6.31 -17.22 -6.91
C PHE A 327 5.74 -16.31 -5.81
N ALA A 328 6.46 -16.21 -4.69
CA ALA A 328 6.19 -15.22 -3.65
C ALA A 328 7.27 -14.12 -3.62
N LEU A 329 6.83 -12.86 -3.71
CA LEU A 329 7.67 -11.67 -3.55
C LEU A 329 7.56 -11.15 -2.12
N CYS A 330 8.61 -11.39 -1.34
CA CYS A 330 8.72 -11.06 0.08
C CYS A 330 9.65 -9.87 0.26
N THR A 331 9.10 -8.67 0.17
CA THR A 331 9.85 -7.42 0.31
C THR A 331 9.08 -6.42 1.16
N PRO A 332 9.72 -5.54 1.94
CA PRO A 332 9.06 -4.53 2.75
C PRO A 332 8.04 -3.68 1.99
N THR A 333 7.12 -3.03 2.68
CA THR A 333 6.21 -2.07 2.05
C THR A 333 7.01 -0.93 1.39
N GLY A 334 6.54 -0.46 0.22
CA GLY A 334 7.21 0.59 -0.53
C GLY A 334 8.39 0.15 -1.40
N SER A 335 8.68 -1.16 -1.53
CA SER A 335 9.79 -1.75 -2.32
C SER A 335 9.51 -1.97 -3.82
N GLY A 336 8.39 -1.47 -4.33
CA GLY A 336 8.01 -1.61 -5.74
C GLY A 336 7.25 -2.89 -6.13
N LYS A 337 6.62 -3.59 -5.18
CA LYS A 337 5.81 -4.82 -5.40
C LYS A 337 4.75 -4.69 -6.50
N THR A 338 4.11 -3.53 -6.59
CA THR A 338 3.04 -3.25 -7.56
C THR A 338 3.50 -3.41 -9.00
N LEU A 339 4.72 -2.96 -9.36
CA LEU A 339 5.21 -3.10 -10.75
C LEU A 339 5.37 -4.56 -11.16
N VAL A 340 5.85 -5.41 -10.24
CA VAL A 340 5.99 -6.85 -10.48
C VAL A 340 4.62 -7.51 -10.66
N ALA A 341 3.62 -7.11 -9.86
CA ALA A 341 2.24 -7.56 -10.01
C ALA A 341 1.64 -7.14 -11.37
N ASN A 342 1.89 -5.90 -11.80
CA ASN A 342 1.38 -5.38 -13.09
C ASN A 342 2.04 -6.09 -14.28
N LEU A 343 3.32 -6.44 -14.17
CA LEU A 343 3.99 -7.27 -15.18
C LEU A 343 3.44 -8.69 -15.23
N ALA A 344 3.04 -9.26 -14.08
CA ALA A 344 2.35 -10.56 -14.07
C ALA A 344 0.98 -10.48 -14.77
N LEU A 345 0.21 -9.42 -14.52
CA LEU A 345 -1.05 -9.15 -15.23
C LEU A 345 -0.82 -9.00 -16.74
N LEU A 346 0.16 -8.19 -17.15
CA LEU A 346 0.53 -8.01 -18.56
C LEU A 346 0.90 -9.35 -19.22
N LYS A 347 1.79 -10.12 -18.57
CA LYS A 347 2.27 -11.42 -19.08
C LYS A 347 1.12 -12.41 -19.28
N GLU A 348 0.31 -12.64 -18.24
CA GLU A 348 -0.69 -13.71 -18.27
C GLU A 348 -2.00 -13.31 -18.98
N LEU A 349 -2.36 -12.01 -19.02
CA LEU A 349 -3.62 -11.56 -19.65
C LEU A 349 -3.46 -11.01 -21.08
N LEU A 350 -2.32 -10.39 -21.41
CA LEU A 350 -2.13 -9.68 -22.68
C LEU A 350 -1.06 -10.28 -23.60
N LEU A 351 -0.04 -10.94 -23.05
CA LEU A 351 1.06 -11.52 -23.82
C LEU A 351 0.91 -13.02 -24.06
N ALA A 352 0.22 -13.74 -23.16
CA ALA A 352 -0.12 -15.14 -23.37
C ALA A 352 -1.00 -15.30 -24.61
N ALA A 353 -0.67 -16.25 -25.50
CA ALA A 353 -1.41 -16.43 -26.74
C ALA A 353 -2.89 -16.73 -26.46
N PRO A 354 -3.85 -15.98 -27.05
CA PRO A 354 -5.26 -16.29 -26.89
C PRO A 354 -5.50 -17.66 -27.52
N ALA A 355 -5.84 -18.65 -26.69
CA ALA A 355 -6.25 -19.95 -27.20
C ALA A 355 -7.54 -19.76 -27.99
N THR A 356 -7.53 -20.09 -29.27
CA THR A 356 -8.70 -20.01 -30.15
C THR A 356 -9.90 -20.73 -29.53
N GLY A 357 -11.01 -20.01 -29.36
CA GLY A 357 -12.25 -20.53 -28.78
C GLY A 357 -12.33 -20.52 -27.24
N LYS A 358 -11.34 -19.97 -26.52
CA LYS A 358 -11.45 -19.72 -25.07
C LYS A 358 -11.99 -18.31 -24.77
N PRO A 359 -12.77 -18.15 -23.69
CA PRO A 359 -13.21 -16.82 -23.24
C PRO A 359 -12.00 -15.97 -22.82
N ALA A 360 -12.17 -14.64 -22.82
CA ALA A 360 -11.12 -13.71 -22.46
C ALA A 360 -10.57 -13.98 -21.04
N PRO A 361 -9.24 -13.94 -20.85
CA PRO A 361 -8.61 -14.35 -19.59
C PRO A 361 -8.96 -13.38 -18.46
N LEU A 362 -9.02 -13.91 -17.24
CA LEU A 362 -9.35 -13.18 -16.02
C LEU A 362 -8.25 -13.37 -14.96
N ALA A 363 -7.88 -12.29 -14.27
CA ALA A 363 -7.06 -12.35 -13.08
C ALA A 363 -7.90 -12.03 -11.84
N LEU A 364 -7.76 -12.84 -10.78
CA LEU A 364 -8.33 -12.54 -9.47
C LEU A 364 -7.25 -11.92 -8.59
N TYR A 365 -7.45 -10.67 -8.18
CA TYR A 365 -6.56 -9.92 -7.30
C TYR A 365 -7.18 -9.82 -5.91
N ILE A 366 -6.74 -10.69 -5.01
CA ILE A 366 -7.21 -10.75 -3.62
C ILE A 366 -6.46 -9.71 -2.79
N VAL A 367 -7.22 -8.86 -2.10
CA VAL A 367 -6.68 -7.85 -1.18
C VAL A 367 -7.27 -8.01 0.24
N PRO A 368 -6.52 -7.63 1.28
CA PRO A 368 -6.96 -7.76 2.67
C PRO A 368 -8.07 -6.79 3.09
N SER A 369 -8.26 -5.67 2.39
CA SER A 369 -9.20 -4.63 2.83
C SER A 369 -9.87 -3.93 1.67
N ARG A 370 -11.07 -3.38 1.92
CA ARG A 370 -11.85 -2.58 0.95
C ARG A 370 -11.11 -1.30 0.52
N ALA A 371 -10.34 -0.73 1.42
CA ALA A 371 -9.62 0.50 1.15
C ALA A 371 -8.43 0.24 0.20
N LEU A 372 -7.70 -0.86 0.42
CA LEU A 372 -6.65 -1.29 -0.50
C LEU A 372 -7.23 -1.74 -1.85
N ALA A 373 -8.42 -2.34 -1.86
CA ALA A 373 -9.12 -2.71 -3.08
C ALA A 373 -9.37 -1.49 -4.00
N GLY A 374 -9.92 -0.40 -3.46
CA GLY A 374 -10.15 0.82 -4.24
C GLY A 374 -8.85 1.49 -4.71
N GLU A 375 -7.79 1.42 -3.91
CA GLU A 375 -6.48 1.92 -4.31
C GLU A 375 -5.88 1.11 -5.48
N VAL A 376 -5.93 -0.22 -5.40
CA VAL A 376 -5.44 -1.13 -6.45
C VAL A 376 -6.27 -0.95 -7.72
N GLU A 377 -7.60 -0.87 -7.61
CA GLU A 377 -8.50 -0.63 -8.73
C GLU A 377 -8.17 0.70 -9.46
N ALA A 378 -8.06 1.80 -8.72
CA ALA A 378 -7.74 3.11 -9.30
C ALA A 378 -6.37 3.11 -10.00
N LYS A 379 -5.36 2.48 -9.38
CA LYS A 379 -4.03 2.33 -9.96
C LYS A 379 -4.06 1.52 -11.24
N LEU A 380 -4.62 0.30 -11.21
CA LEU A 380 -4.67 -0.58 -12.38
C LEU A 380 -5.47 0.04 -13.54
N SER A 381 -6.58 0.72 -13.23
CA SER A 381 -7.38 1.44 -14.24
C SER A 381 -6.57 2.52 -14.94
N GLY A 382 -5.79 3.31 -14.18
CA GLY A 382 -4.87 4.30 -14.73
C GLY A 382 -3.68 3.69 -15.48
N GLU A 383 -3.25 2.48 -15.11
CA GLU A 383 -2.13 1.78 -15.74
C GLU A 383 -2.47 1.16 -17.09
N PHE A 384 -3.62 0.48 -17.20
CA PHE A 384 -3.97 -0.28 -18.40
C PHE A 384 -4.89 0.47 -19.38
N ARG A 385 -5.44 1.64 -19.03
CA ARG A 385 -6.15 2.59 -19.92
C ARG A 385 -7.06 1.94 -20.98
N GLY A 386 -7.86 0.95 -20.59
CA GLY A 386 -8.81 0.24 -21.46
C GLY A 386 -8.28 -0.99 -22.21
N ALA A 387 -6.99 -1.33 -22.11
CA ALA A 387 -6.45 -2.59 -22.61
C ALA A 387 -6.91 -3.80 -21.77
N ILE A 388 -7.20 -3.56 -20.49
CA ILE A 388 -7.74 -4.54 -19.55
C ILE A 388 -8.91 -3.87 -18.81
N THR A 389 -10.01 -4.59 -18.68
CA THR A 389 -11.15 -4.17 -17.85
C THR A 389 -10.78 -4.40 -16.39
N VAL A 390 -10.76 -3.35 -15.58
CA VAL A 390 -10.50 -3.45 -14.13
C VAL A 390 -11.81 -3.20 -13.40
N THR A 391 -12.20 -4.11 -12.52
CA THR A 391 -13.42 -3.97 -11.73
C THR A 391 -13.17 -4.39 -10.29
N GLY A 392 -13.53 -3.52 -9.35
CA GLY A 392 -13.53 -3.78 -7.93
C GLY A 392 -14.81 -4.45 -7.45
N LEU A 393 -14.68 -5.53 -6.67
CA LEU A 393 -15.77 -6.18 -5.96
C LEU A 393 -15.47 -6.21 -4.46
N TYR A 394 -15.78 -5.10 -3.78
CA TYR A 394 -15.46 -4.95 -2.37
C TYR A 394 -16.55 -4.18 -1.61
N GLY A 395 -17.06 -4.79 -0.54
CA GLY A 395 -18.08 -4.16 0.31
C GLY A 395 -19.53 -4.32 -0.14
N GLY A 396 -20.38 -3.34 0.20
CA GLY A 396 -21.80 -3.36 -0.18
C GLY A 396 -22.07 -3.02 -1.65
N THR A 397 -21.11 -2.38 -2.32
CA THR A 397 -21.33 -1.68 -3.60
C THR A 397 -21.57 -2.62 -4.75
N ASP A 398 -21.15 -3.88 -4.62
CA ASP A 398 -21.20 -4.81 -5.75
C ASP A 398 -21.84 -6.13 -5.30
N TRP A 399 -23.16 -6.15 -5.40
CA TRP A 399 -23.87 -7.17 -6.16
C TRP A 399 -24.28 -6.54 -7.50
N GLY A 400 -23.31 -5.90 -8.16
CA GLY A 400 -23.47 -5.28 -9.47
C GLY A 400 -23.68 -6.37 -10.50
N ILE A 401 -24.87 -6.91 -10.51
CA ILE A 401 -25.53 -7.63 -11.59
C ILE A 401 -25.48 -6.81 -12.92
N THR A 402 -25.02 -5.56 -12.87
CA THR A 402 -24.57 -4.67 -13.96
C THR A 402 -23.15 -4.95 -14.49
N ASP A 403 -22.45 -5.94 -13.97
CA ASP A 403 -21.03 -6.13 -14.21
C ASP A 403 -20.73 -6.65 -15.62
N TYR A 404 -20.44 -5.70 -16.52
CA TYR A 404 -19.88 -5.90 -17.86
C TYR A 404 -18.82 -7.01 -17.88
N TRP A 405 -18.02 -7.17 -16.82
CA TRP A 405 -16.97 -8.19 -16.77
C TRP A 405 -17.49 -9.62 -16.96
N LEU A 406 -18.73 -9.96 -16.55
CA LEU A 406 -19.29 -11.30 -16.70
C LEU A 406 -19.41 -11.71 -18.18
N THR A 407 -19.70 -10.74 -19.05
CA THR A 407 -19.88 -10.90 -20.50
C THR A 407 -18.76 -10.27 -21.33
N ALA A 408 -17.75 -9.67 -20.68
CA ALA A 408 -16.68 -8.96 -21.37
C ALA A 408 -15.82 -9.89 -22.22
N ASP A 409 -15.71 -9.55 -23.51
CA ASP A 409 -14.79 -10.18 -24.48
C ASP A 409 -13.34 -9.68 -24.36
N THR A 410 -13.08 -8.75 -23.44
CA THR A 410 -11.75 -8.23 -23.13
C THR A 410 -11.17 -8.89 -21.88
N PRO A 411 -9.83 -8.97 -21.75
CA PRO A 411 -9.21 -9.42 -20.51
C PRO A 411 -9.66 -8.59 -19.30
N THR A 412 -9.78 -9.24 -18.14
CA THR A 412 -10.36 -8.62 -16.93
C THR A 412 -9.46 -8.83 -15.70
N VAL A 413 -9.30 -7.81 -14.86
CA VAL A 413 -8.82 -7.93 -13.48
C VAL A 413 -9.96 -7.70 -12.50
N LEU A 414 -10.21 -8.69 -11.65
CA LEU A 414 -11.20 -8.64 -10.59
C LEU A 414 -10.51 -8.38 -9.25
N VAL A 415 -10.67 -7.17 -8.71
CA VAL A 415 -10.07 -6.79 -7.42
C VAL A 415 -11.07 -7.03 -6.30
N ALA A 416 -10.84 -8.01 -5.44
CA ALA A 416 -11.83 -8.42 -4.43
C ALA A 416 -11.21 -8.62 -3.04
N THR A 417 -11.99 -8.34 -1.98
CA THR A 417 -11.62 -8.83 -0.65
C THR A 417 -11.85 -10.34 -0.57
N VAL A 418 -11.19 -11.01 0.38
CA VAL A 418 -11.32 -12.47 0.57
C VAL A 418 -12.78 -12.90 0.71
N GLU A 419 -13.55 -12.17 1.52
CA GLU A 419 -14.96 -12.47 1.77
C GLU A 419 -15.81 -12.31 0.50
N LYS A 420 -15.41 -11.39 -0.39
CA LYS A 420 -16.07 -11.15 -1.67
C LYS A 420 -15.68 -12.17 -2.72
N ALA A 421 -14.41 -12.53 -2.81
CA ALA A 421 -13.93 -13.61 -3.67
C ALA A 421 -14.62 -14.94 -3.31
N GLU A 422 -14.79 -15.24 -2.02
CA GLU A 422 -15.52 -16.42 -1.56
C GLU A 422 -17.00 -16.37 -1.96
N ALA A 423 -17.67 -15.22 -1.79
CA ALA A 423 -19.03 -15.06 -2.33
C ALA A 423 -19.08 -15.26 -3.85
N LEU A 424 -18.13 -14.73 -4.62
CA LEU A 424 -18.13 -14.82 -6.08
C LEU A 424 -18.02 -16.26 -6.59
N ILE A 425 -17.19 -17.08 -5.96
CA ILE A 425 -17.09 -18.50 -6.30
C ILE A 425 -18.45 -19.20 -6.08
N ARG A 426 -19.17 -18.86 -5.01
CA ARG A 426 -20.47 -19.47 -4.69
C ARG A 426 -21.54 -19.26 -5.76
N TYR A 427 -21.64 -18.04 -6.30
CA TYR A 427 -22.72 -17.66 -7.22
C TYR A 427 -22.31 -17.69 -8.69
N VAL A 428 -21.09 -17.28 -9.02
CA VAL A 428 -20.60 -17.17 -10.41
C VAL A 428 -19.29 -17.94 -10.65
N GLY A 429 -18.94 -18.87 -9.76
CA GLY A 429 -17.70 -19.66 -9.82
C GLY A 429 -17.50 -20.39 -11.15
N HIS A 430 -18.57 -20.89 -11.77
CA HIS A 430 -18.49 -21.59 -13.06
C HIS A 430 -18.05 -20.67 -14.22
N LEU A 431 -18.34 -19.37 -14.16
CA LEU A 431 -17.86 -18.38 -15.13
C LEU A 431 -16.44 -17.94 -14.77
N LEU A 432 -16.20 -17.67 -13.49
CA LEU A 432 -14.94 -17.18 -12.97
C LEU A 432 -13.80 -18.19 -13.20
N VAL A 433 -13.97 -19.43 -12.76
CA VAL A 433 -12.91 -20.46 -12.80
C VAL A 433 -12.53 -20.81 -14.25
N ARG A 434 -13.49 -20.82 -15.19
CA ARG A 434 -13.21 -21.07 -16.61
C ARG A 434 -12.28 -20.03 -17.23
N ARG A 435 -12.38 -18.76 -16.80
CA ARG A 435 -11.56 -17.64 -17.30
C ARG A 435 -10.31 -17.37 -16.48
N LEU A 436 -10.24 -17.83 -15.24
CA LEU A 436 -9.19 -17.48 -14.27
C LEU A 436 -7.81 -17.99 -14.68
N GLU A 437 -6.92 -17.13 -15.18
CA GLU A 437 -5.56 -17.53 -15.58
C GLU A 437 -4.49 -17.14 -14.54
N LEU A 438 -4.78 -16.14 -13.69
CA LEU A 438 -3.84 -15.61 -12.70
C LEU A 438 -4.54 -15.31 -11.37
N LEU A 439 -3.93 -15.77 -10.28
CA LEU A 439 -4.28 -15.43 -8.90
C LEU A 439 -3.18 -14.56 -8.30
N ILE A 440 -3.53 -13.35 -7.86
CA ILE A 440 -2.64 -12.47 -7.09
C ILE A 440 -3.18 -12.39 -5.66
N ILE A 441 -2.33 -12.66 -4.67
CA ILE A 441 -2.66 -12.54 -3.25
C ILE A 441 -1.78 -11.45 -2.65
N ASP A 442 -2.38 -10.30 -2.37
CA ASP A 442 -1.69 -9.21 -1.69
C ASP A 442 -1.77 -9.36 -0.18
N GLU A 443 -0.69 -8.98 0.50
CA GLU A 443 -0.45 -9.25 1.92
C GLU A 443 -0.68 -10.72 2.32
N ALA A 444 -0.14 -11.66 1.53
CA ALA A 444 -0.31 -13.09 1.71
C ALA A 444 0.10 -13.62 3.11
N HIS A 445 0.89 -12.87 3.88
CA HIS A 445 1.24 -13.21 5.26
C HIS A 445 0.03 -13.24 6.22
N GLN A 446 -1.12 -12.66 5.84
CA GLN A 446 -2.35 -12.72 6.64
C GLN A 446 -2.93 -14.13 6.81
N VAL A 447 -2.42 -15.12 6.07
CA VAL A 447 -2.76 -16.54 6.27
C VAL A 447 -2.13 -17.13 7.54
N VAL A 448 -1.13 -16.46 8.12
CA VAL A 448 -0.47 -16.90 9.36
C VAL A 448 -1.22 -16.41 10.59
N VAL A 449 -1.35 -17.29 11.58
CA VAL A 449 -1.98 -16.98 12.87
C VAL A 449 -1.00 -17.15 14.03
N GLU A 450 -1.30 -16.56 15.19
CA GLU A 450 -0.47 -16.67 16.40
C GLU A 450 -0.58 -18.04 17.09
N GLY A 451 -1.64 -18.81 16.80
CA GLY A 451 -1.88 -20.12 17.44
C GLY A 451 -2.28 -20.03 18.92
N SER A 452 -2.75 -18.86 19.39
CA SER A 452 -3.11 -18.62 20.79
C SER A 452 -4.52 -19.15 21.14
N ALA A 453 -4.83 -19.25 22.44
CA ALA A 453 -6.20 -19.59 22.89
C ALA A 453 -7.25 -18.58 22.41
N ARG A 454 -6.84 -17.34 22.08
CA ARG A 454 -7.70 -16.36 21.42
C ARG A 454 -7.94 -16.74 19.96
N THR A 455 -6.89 -17.07 19.20
CA THR A 455 -7.04 -17.56 17.82
C THR A 455 -8.01 -18.75 17.76
N MET A 456 -7.92 -19.69 18.71
CA MET A 456 -8.84 -20.83 18.78
C MET A 456 -10.31 -20.41 19.03
N ARG A 457 -10.55 -19.30 19.73
CA ARG A 457 -11.89 -18.72 19.92
C ARG A 457 -12.38 -17.96 18.69
N ASP A 458 -11.51 -17.16 18.09
CA ASP A 458 -11.83 -16.36 16.90
C ASP A 458 -12.16 -17.28 15.70
N LEU A 459 -11.46 -18.41 15.57
CA LEU A 459 -11.78 -19.48 14.62
C LEU A 459 -13.15 -20.12 14.89
N ALA A 460 -13.44 -20.48 16.15
CA ALA A 460 -14.76 -21.01 16.51
C ALA A 460 -15.88 -19.99 16.27
N ALA A 461 -15.60 -18.69 16.31
CA ALA A 461 -16.60 -17.65 16.04
C ALA A 461 -16.90 -17.40 14.54
N HIS A 462 -16.40 -18.24 13.62
CA HIS A 462 -16.65 -18.19 12.17
C HIS A 462 -16.27 -16.88 11.47
N SER A 463 -15.34 -16.13 12.06
CA SER A 463 -14.99 -14.76 11.62
C SER A 463 -13.53 -14.55 11.29
N ASP A 464 -12.72 -15.60 11.37
CA ASP A 464 -11.28 -15.52 11.13
C ASP A 464 -10.97 -15.43 9.64
N ARG A 465 -10.23 -14.39 9.25
CA ARG A 465 -9.87 -14.16 7.85
C ARG A 465 -8.79 -15.11 7.35
N ALA A 466 -7.86 -15.52 8.21
CA ALA A 466 -6.77 -16.41 7.81
C ALA A 466 -7.34 -17.77 7.39
N MET A 467 -8.35 -18.28 8.11
CA MET A 467 -9.09 -19.49 7.72
C MET A 467 -9.76 -19.34 6.34
N ARG A 468 -10.40 -18.20 6.08
CA ARG A 468 -11.03 -17.94 4.77
C ARG A 468 -10.01 -17.84 3.63
N ILE A 469 -8.84 -17.22 3.86
CA ILE A 469 -7.75 -17.16 2.86
C ILE A 469 -7.25 -18.58 2.56
N GLU A 470 -6.92 -19.36 3.60
CA GLU A 470 -6.46 -20.73 3.44
C GLU A 470 -7.51 -21.56 2.69
N GLY A 471 -8.78 -21.51 3.09
CA GLY A 471 -9.87 -22.26 2.46
C GLY A 471 -10.11 -21.86 1.01
N LEU A 472 -10.27 -20.58 0.73
CA LEU A 472 -10.51 -20.05 -0.62
C LEU A 472 -9.41 -20.47 -1.60
N VAL A 473 -8.14 -20.25 -1.23
CA VAL A 473 -7.01 -20.55 -2.09
C VAL A 473 -6.86 -22.06 -2.27
N THR A 474 -7.02 -22.84 -1.21
CA THR A 474 -6.96 -24.31 -1.28
C THR A 474 -8.01 -24.87 -2.24
N ARG A 475 -9.27 -24.40 -2.14
CA ARG A 475 -10.35 -24.80 -3.05
C ARG A 475 -10.09 -24.37 -4.50
N LEU A 476 -9.64 -23.13 -4.72
CA LEU A 476 -9.27 -22.64 -6.06
C LEU A 476 -8.16 -23.47 -6.69
N LEU A 477 -7.13 -23.83 -5.92
CA LEU A 477 -6.04 -24.68 -6.41
C LEU A 477 -6.56 -26.07 -6.78
N ALA A 478 -7.43 -26.67 -5.95
CA ALA A 478 -8.06 -27.96 -6.26
C ALA A 478 -8.84 -27.92 -7.57
N LEU A 479 -9.61 -26.85 -7.81
CA LEU A 479 -10.39 -26.65 -9.04
C LEU A 479 -9.52 -26.35 -10.28
N LYS A 480 -8.46 -25.54 -10.12
CA LYS A 480 -7.58 -25.13 -11.22
C LYS A 480 -6.09 -25.19 -10.79
N PRO A 481 -5.47 -26.39 -10.78
CA PRO A 481 -4.08 -26.59 -10.32
C PRO A 481 -3.04 -25.74 -11.06
N ASN A 482 -3.24 -25.53 -12.36
CA ASN A 482 -2.22 -24.97 -13.27
C ASN A 482 -2.35 -23.44 -13.47
N ILE A 483 -3.04 -22.73 -12.56
CA ILE A 483 -3.11 -21.26 -12.61
C ILE A 483 -1.77 -20.62 -12.26
N ALA A 484 -1.47 -19.46 -12.88
CA ALA A 484 -0.37 -18.62 -12.44
C ALA A 484 -0.70 -18.00 -11.07
N ARG A 485 0.30 -17.86 -10.20
CA ARG A 485 0.09 -17.49 -8.78
C ARG A 485 1.17 -16.54 -8.30
N VAL A 486 0.81 -15.33 -7.88
CA VAL A 486 1.77 -14.37 -7.33
C VAL A 486 1.32 -13.97 -5.94
N ALA A 487 2.17 -14.22 -4.95
CA ALA A 487 1.96 -13.71 -3.59
C ALA A 487 2.85 -12.50 -3.33
N LEU A 488 2.27 -11.45 -2.76
CA LEU A 488 2.98 -10.25 -2.33
C LEU A 488 2.94 -10.21 -0.80
N THR A 489 4.10 -10.02 -0.16
CA THR A 489 4.15 -9.89 1.30
C THR A 489 5.16 -8.85 1.76
N ALA A 490 4.76 -8.06 2.75
CA ALA A 490 5.57 -7.04 3.41
C ALA A 490 6.62 -7.58 4.40
N VAL A 491 6.49 -8.83 4.86
CA VAL A 491 7.23 -9.32 6.03
C VAL A 491 8.49 -10.11 5.63
N ALA A 492 9.63 -9.69 6.16
CA ALA A 492 10.83 -10.52 6.29
C ALA A 492 10.76 -11.26 7.64
N GLY A 493 10.55 -12.58 7.61
CA GLY A 493 10.37 -13.41 8.81
C GLY A 493 9.92 -14.84 8.45
N GLY A 494 9.60 -15.65 9.47
CA GLY A 494 9.28 -17.08 9.33
C GLY A 494 8.13 -17.42 8.38
N ALA A 495 7.21 -16.47 8.09
CA ALA A 495 6.08 -16.67 7.17
C ALA A 495 6.46 -16.70 5.68
N ALA A 496 7.58 -16.08 5.29
CA ALA A 496 7.94 -15.90 3.89
C ALA A 496 8.16 -17.25 3.16
N SER A 497 8.90 -18.17 3.79
CA SER A 497 9.20 -19.47 3.19
C SER A 497 7.97 -20.38 3.08
N PRO A 498 7.13 -20.57 4.12
CA PRO A 498 5.84 -21.26 3.99
C PRO A 498 4.96 -20.72 2.87
N VAL A 499 4.85 -19.39 2.74
CA VAL A 499 4.04 -18.75 1.69
C VAL A 499 4.63 -19.06 0.31
N ALA A 500 5.95 -18.95 0.12
CA ALA A 500 6.59 -19.30 -1.15
C ALA A 500 6.31 -20.76 -1.53
N ARG A 501 6.47 -21.69 -0.59
CA ARG A 501 6.23 -23.12 -0.80
C ARG A 501 4.79 -23.43 -1.19
N TRP A 502 3.84 -22.80 -0.49
CA TRP A 502 2.42 -22.98 -0.77
C TRP A 502 2.01 -22.43 -2.15
N ILE A 503 2.49 -21.23 -2.48
CA ILE A 503 2.13 -20.53 -3.71
C ILE A 503 2.74 -21.18 -4.95
N GLU A 504 3.93 -21.78 -4.83
CA GLU A 504 4.56 -22.52 -5.92
C GLU A 504 4.07 -23.98 -5.97
N GLY A 505 3.59 -24.51 -4.85
CA GLY A 505 3.26 -25.93 -4.69
C GLY A 505 4.50 -26.81 -4.47
N ASP A 506 5.66 -26.21 -4.20
CA ASP A 506 6.97 -26.87 -4.08
C ASP A 506 7.59 -26.59 -2.71
N LYS A 507 7.96 -27.64 -1.97
CA LYS A 507 8.59 -27.51 -0.65
C LYS A 507 10.00 -26.92 -0.69
N SER A 508 10.66 -26.97 -1.84
CA SER A 508 11.98 -26.39 -2.07
C SER A 508 11.94 -24.91 -2.50
N ALA A 509 10.75 -24.36 -2.72
CA ALA A 509 10.61 -22.98 -3.16
C ALA A 509 11.16 -21.97 -2.14
N GLU A 510 11.89 -20.97 -2.64
CA GLU A 510 12.47 -19.90 -1.85
C GLU A 510 11.76 -18.57 -2.10
N ALA A 511 11.60 -17.80 -1.03
CA ALA A 511 11.03 -16.47 -1.07
C ALA A 511 11.99 -15.46 -1.72
N VAL A 512 11.45 -14.59 -2.58
CA VAL A 512 12.24 -13.59 -3.31
C VAL A 512 12.29 -12.27 -2.53
N GLY A 513 13.49 -11.73 -2.27
CA GLY A 513 13.65 -10.33 -1.82
C GLY A 513 13.86 -10.08 -0.31
N LEU A 514 14.24 -11.11 0.46
CA LEU A 514 14.32 -11.12 1.93
C LEU A 514 15.30 -10.10 2.60
N GLY A 515 16.06 -9.28 1.86
CA GLY A 515 17.05 -8.36 2.41
C GLY A 515 16.99 -6.92 1.92
N TYR A 516 16.07 -6.59 1.01
CA TYR A 516 16.02 -5.24 0.39
C TYR A 516 15.12 -4.29 1.17
N ARG A 517 15.60 -3.10 1.53
CA ARG A 517 14.78 -1.98 2.05
C ARG A 517 15.05 -0.70 1.27
N SER A 518 14.00 0.02 0.92
CA SER A 518 14.12 1.24 0.10
C SER A 518 14.47 2.49 0.91
N SER A 519 14.18 2.51 2.20
CA SER A 519 14.49 3.61 3.13
C SER A 519 14.95 3.08 4.47
N ARG A 520 15.64 3.93 5.25
CA ARG A 520 16.09 3.60 6.61
C ARG A 520 14.90 3.61 7.57
N GLN A 521 14.66 2.49 8.24
CA GLN A 521 13.60 2.36 9.25
C GLN A 521 14.21 2.37 10.64
N LEU A 522 13.91 3.42 11.40
CA LEU A 522 14.36 3.60 12.77
C LEU A 522 13.21 3.31 13.72
N VAL A 523 13.49 2.48 14.72
CA VAL A 523 12.59 2.28 15.86
C VAL A 523 13.29 2.83 17.10
N GLY A 524 12.57 3.64 17.86
CA GLY A 524 13.10 4.26 19.06
C GLY A 524 12.04 4.51 20.11
N VAL A 525 12.49 5.16 21.18
CA VAL A 525 11.70 5.51 22.35
C VAL A 525 11.59 7.01 22.45
N LEU A 526 10.37 7.53 22.60
CA LEU A 526 10.11 8.92 22.99
C LEU A 526 10.01 9.00 24.51
N GLU A 527 11.06 9.51 25.14
CA GLU A 527 11.15 9.63 26.60
C GLU A 527 10.29 10.78 27.12
N SER A 528 9.36 10.46 28.02
CA SER A 528 8.49 11.44 28.66
C SER A 528 8.97 11.78 30.07
N ARG A 529 9.27 13.06 30.31
CA ARG A 529 9.69 13.62 31.60
C ARG A 529 8.93 14.94 31.88
N PRO A 530 8.18 15.06 32.99
CA PRO A 530 7.54 16.31 33.40
C PRO A 530 8.52 17.47 33.51
N GLY A 531 8.17 18.59 32.89
CA GLY A 531 8.95 19.82 32.92
C GLY A 531 10.25 19.80 32.14
N GLN A 532 10.53 18.75 31.36
CA GLN A 532 11.73 18.66 30.52
C GLN A 532 11.37 18.53 29.04
N SER A 533 12.31 18.90 28.17
CA SER A 533 12.20 18.64 26.73
C SER A 533 12.13 17.13 26.45
N ALA A 534 11.38 16.79 25.41
CA ALA A 534 11.38 15.44 24.86
C ALA A 534 12.79 15.00 24.42
N ARG A 535 13.11 13.73 24.67
CA ARG A 535 14.32 13.04 24.23
C ARG A 535 13.92 11.78 23.47
N ILE A 536 14.68 11.45 22.43
CA ILE A 536 14.50 10.21 21.67
C ILE A 536 15.73 9.33 21.85
N THR A 537 15.53 8.04 22.09
CA THR A 537 16.58 7.02 22.09
C THR A 537 16.30 6.04 20.96
N LEU A 538 17.25 5.83 20.05
CA LEU A 538 17.12 4.95 18.89
C LEU A 538 17.57 3.54 19.27
N GLU A 539 16.66 2.58 19.12
CA GLU A 539 16.86 1.19 19.52
C GLU A 539 17.26 0.31 18.33
N LEU A 540 16.53 0.43 17.21
CA LEU A 540 16.72 -0.40 16.03
C LEU A 540 16.91 0.44 14.76
N ASN A 541 17.76 -0.05 13.86
CA ASN A 541 17.87 0.37 12.46
C ASN A 541 17.65 -0.84 11.55
N ASN A 542 16.65 -0.76 10.66
CA ASN A 542 16.25 -1.82 9.74
C ASN A 542 15.94 -3.18 10.43
N GLY A 543 15.50 -3.15 11.70
CA GLY A 543 15.16 -4.32 12.50
C GLY A 543 16.32 -4.91 13.32
N GLN A 544 17.50 -4.30 13.27
CA GLN A 544 18.68 -4.71 14.05
C GLN A 544 19.05 -3.63 15.07
N PRO A 545 19.65 -3.99 16.23
CA PRO A 545 20.10 -3.01 17.22
C PRO A 545 21.04 -1.96 16.63
N LEU A 546 20.80 -0.68 16.94
CA LEU A 546 21.69 0.43 16.57
C LEU A 546 22.49 0.88 17.78
N TYR A 547 23.82 0.80 17.69
CA TYR A 547 24.69 1.14 18.83
C TYR A 547 25.97 1.88 18.40
N VAL A 548 26.56 2.54 19.39
CA VAL A 548 27.88 3.17 19.26
C VAL A 548 28.95 2.14 19.58
N ARG A 549 29.75 1.79 18.58
CA ARG A 549 30.82 0.80 18.70
C ARG A 549 31.80 1.16 19.82
N GLY A 550 32.18 0.16 20.62
CA GLY A 550 33.17 0.30 21.70
C GLY A 550 32.60 0.83 23.02
N ARG A 551 31.34 1.24 23.03
CA ARG A 551 30.55 1.53 24.24
C ARG A 551 29.32 0.66 24.36
N GLU A 552 28.80 0.18 23.23
CA GLU A 552 27.56 -0.61 23.14
C GLU A 552 26.34 0.14 23.71
N ASP A 553 26.42 1.48 23.79
CA ASP A 553 25.33 2.37 24.18
C ASP A 553 24.41 2.71 22.98
N PRO A 554 23.10 2.93 23.20
CA PRO A 554 22.18 3.35 22.15
C PRO A 554 22.41 4.80 21.71
N VAL A 555 22.06 5.09 20.46
CA VAL A 555 22.14 6.44 19.90
C VAL A 555 20.96 7.27 20.39
N PHE A 556 21.18 8.47 20.93
CA PHE A 556 20.11 9.33 21.44
C PHE A 556 20.11 10.74 20.84
N LEU A 557 18.93 11.35 20.81
CA LEU A 557 18.62 12.66 20.23
C LEU A 557 17.92 13.52 21.29
N ASN A 558 18.48 14.70 21.57
CA ASN A 558 17.82 15.71 22.39
C ASN A 558 17.12 16.73 21.49
N LEU A 559 15.79 16.81 21.58
CA LEU A 559 14.98 17.64 20.70
C LEU A 559 14.99 19.13 21.10
N ARG A 560 15.34 19.45 22.35
CA ARG A 560 15.33 20.82 22.91
C ARG A 560 14.05 21.60 22.58
N LEU A 561 12.91 20.90 22.54
CA LEU A 561 11.59 21.50 22.34
C LEU A 561 11.11 22.17 23.62
N PRO A 562 10.17 23.13 23.56
CA PRO A 562 9.49 23.64 24.73
C PRO A 562 8.89 22.48 25.54
N ALA A 563 9.14 22.48 26.86
CA ALA A 563 8.53 21.51 27.75
C ALA A 563 7.01 21.68 27.75
N MET A 564 6.26 20.57 27.78
CA MET A 564 4.81 20.62 27.87
C MET A 564 4.40 21.41 29.12
N PRO A 565 3.50 22.42 29.02
CA PRO A 565 3.00 23.17 30.15
C PRO A 565 2.47 22.24 31.25
N LYS A 566 2.68 22.62 32.50
CA LYS A 566 2.27 21.80 33.65
C LYS A 566 0.75 21.58 33.63
N PRO A 567 0.28 20.33 33.44
CA PRO A 567 -1.15 20.08 33.33
C PRO A 567 -1.84 20.06 34.71
N LEU A 568 -3.18 20.03 34.70
CA LEU A 568 -4.02 19.88 35.89
C LEU A 568 -3.71 18.56 36.63
N SER A 569 -4.02 18.50 37.93
CA SER A 569 -3.79 17.31 38.77
C SER A 569 -4.44 16.06 38.16
N GLU A 570 -5.68 16.15 37.70
CA GLU A 570 -6.43 15.03 37.09
C GLU A 570 -5.70 14.36 35.92
N ILE A 571 -4.98 15.15 35.11
CA ILE A 571 -4.18 14.66 33.98
C ILE A 571 -2.87 14.08 34.50
N ARG A 572 -2.22 14.80 35.42
CA ARG A 572 -0.91 14.46 35.96
C ARG A 572 -0.95 13.18 36.81
N ASP A 573 -2.06 12.95 37.49
CA ASP A 573 -2.29 11.79 38.36
C ASP A 573 -2.59 10.52 37.53
N SER A 574 -2.98 10.68 36.25
CA SER A 574 -3.09 9.59 35.28
C SER A 574 -1.89 9.53 34.33
N LEU A 575 -0.91 8.66 34.62
CA LEU A 575 0.29 8.53 33.78
C LEU A 575 -0.02 8.27 32.28
N PRO A 576 -0.98 7.39 31.90
CA PRO A 576 -1.34 7.21 30.49
C PRO A 576 -1.93 8.47 29.85
N HIS A 577 -2.71 9.27 30.58
CA HIS A 577 -3.25 10.54 30.09
C HIS A 577 -2.10 11.54 29.86
N TYR A 578 -1.20 11.66 30.82
CA TYR A 578 -0.01 12.50 30.70
C TYR A 578 0.86 12.12 29.49
N VAL A 579 1.15 10.83 29.30
CA VAL A 579 1.95 10.33 28.17
C VAL A 579 1.27 10.61 26.83
N GLN A 580 -0.05 10.43 26.73
CA GLN A 580 -0.81 10.76 25.52
C GLN A 580 -0.71 12.24 25.18
N ASN A 581 -0.91 13.13 26.15
CA ASN A 581 -0.83 14.58 25.92
C ASN A 581 0.60 15.02 25.60
N HIS A 582 1.61 14.40 26.21
CA HIS A 582 3.01 14.62 25.85
C HIS A 582 3.27 14.23 24.38
N ALA A 583 2.76 13.08 23.93
CA ALA A 583 2.90 12.65 22.54
C ALA A 583 2.27 13.66 21.56
N LEU A 584 1.06 14.15 21.86
CA LEU A 584 0.41 15.21 21.07
C LEU A 584 1.21 16.51 21.09
N TRP A 585 1.67 16.96 22.27
CA TRP A 585 2.47 18.17 22.42
C TRP A 585 3.74 18.12 21.56
N THR A 586 4.47 17.00 21.62
CA THR A 586 5.66 16.77 20.80
C THR A 586 5.32 16.79 19.31
N ALA A 587 4.23 16.12 18.90
CA ALA A 587 3.79 16.12 17.50
C ALA A 587 3.46 17.54 17.00
N MET A 588 2.71 18.33 17.77
CA MET A 588 2.32 19.70 17.40
C MET A 588 3.55 20.61 17.25
N ASN A 589 4.54 20.49 18.14
CA ASN A 589 5.78 21.28 18.06
C ASN A 589 6.70 20.85 16.90
N LEU A 590 6.49 19.67 16.31
CA LEU A 590 7.24 19.20 15.14
C LEU A 590 6.56 19.58 13.80
N ILE A 591 5.35 20.13 13.80
CA ILE A 591 4.65 20.57 12.57
C ILE A 591 5.48 21.56 11.72
N PRO A 592 6.14 22.60 12.28
CA PRO A 592 6.90 23.60 11.49
C PRO A 592 8.06 23.01 10.68
N SER A 593 8.38 21.73 10.92
CA SER A 593 9.44 21.00 10.26
C SER A 593 8.99 20.30 8.96
N GLY A 594 7.73 20.47 8.54
CA GLY A 594 7.18 19.93 7.28
C GLY A 594 6.76 18.46 7.35
N ARG A 595 6.93 17.80 8.50
CA ARG A 595 6.72 16.37 8.67
C ARG A 595 5.26 15.97 8.75
N ARG A 596 4.94 14.83 8.13
CA ARG A 596 3.69 14.08 8.32
C ARG A 596 3.82 13.18 9.53
N ILE A 597 2.96 13.39 10.53
CA ILE A 597 3.04 12.68 11.81
C ILE A 597 1.78 11.82 12.01
N LEU A 598 1.97 10.53 12.27
CA LEU A 598 0.91 9.62 12.71
C LEU A 598 1.04 9.34 14.20
N ILE A 599 0.00 9.64 14.98
CA ILE A 599 -0.17 9.11 16.34
C ILE A 599 -1.03 7.86 16.24
N SER A 600 -0.40 6.69 16.39
CA SER A 600 -1.05 5.39 16.30
C SER A 600 -1.64 4.99 17.65
N VAL A 601 -2.96 4.83 17.68
CA VAL A 601 -3.74 4.51 18.88
C VAL A 601 -4.08 3.02 18.88
N THR A 602 -3.60 2.29 19.89
CA THR A 602 -3.80 0.83 20.00
C THR A 602 -5.19 0.45 20.51
N GLN A 603 -5.83 1.31 21.31
CA GLN A 603 -7.11 1.03 21.95
C GLN A 603 -7.82 2.31 22.43
N ALA A 604 -9.14 2.22 22.64
CA ALA A 604 -10.00 3.31 23.09
C ALA A 604 -9.75 4.64 22.34
N PRO A 605 -9.86 4.63 20.98
CA PRO A 605 -9.67 5.83 20.16
C PRO A 605 -10.57 6.98 20.61
N ASP A 606 -11.71 6.66 21.21
CA ASP A 606 -12.64 7.59 21.81
C ASP A 606 -12.10 8.40 22.94
N ARG A 607 -11.60 7.70 23.95
CA ARG A 607 -11.00 8.34 25.10
C ARG A 607 -9.79 9.17 24.70
N VAL A 608 -8.98 8.67 23.76
CA VAL A 608 -7.75 9.34 23.32
C VAL A 608 -8.07 10.62 22.54
N MET A 609 -8.97 10.57 21.57
CA MET A 609 -9.37 11.76 20.81
C MET A 609 -10.04 12.81 21.69
N LYS A 610 -10.88 12.39 22.64
CA LYS A 610 -11.47 13.31 23.61
C LYS A 610 -10.39 14.03 24.44
N ARG A 611 -9.43 13.28 24.98
CA ARG A 611 -8.28 13.86 25.72
C ARG A 611 -7.48 14.84 24.87
N TYR A 612 -7.29 14.54 23.58
CA TYR A 612 -6.59 15.43 22.65
C TYR A 612 -7.37 16.70 22.35
N ALA A 613 -8.69 16.61 22.16
CA ALA A 613 -9.54 17.79 21.99
C ALA A 613 -9.52 18.67 23.24
N GLU A 614 -9.62 18.07 24.44
CA GLU A 614 -9.54 18.77 25.73
C GLU A 614 -8.15 19.35 26.01
N ALA A 615 -7.08 18.75 25.49
CA ALA A 615 -5.71 19.25 25.69
C ALA A 615 -5.56 20.70 25.18
N PHE A 616 -6.25 21.03 24.09
CA PHE A 616 -6.22 22.36 23.49
C PHE A 616 -6.96 23.45 24.29
N THR A 617 -7.71 23.08 25.34
CA THR A 617 -8.31 24.04 26.27
C THR A 617 -7.47 24.24 27.54
N LEU A 618 -6.34 23.53 27.66
CA LEU A 618 -5.45 23.65 28.81
C LEU A 618 -4.62 24.93 28.75
N LYS A 619 -4.35 25.51 29.92
CA LYS A 619 -3.50 26.70 30.05
C LYS A 619 -2.10 26.44 29.48
N GLY A 620 -1.62 27.32 28.60
CA GLY A 620 -0.30 27.25 27.96
C GLY A 620 -0.28 26.52 26.61
N TRP A 621 -1.40 25.93 26.17
CA TRP A 621 -1.53 25.34 24.83
C TRP A 621 -1.91 26.36 23.76
N ASP A 622 -2.27 27.58 24.17
CA ASP A 622 -2.53 28.75 23.33
C ASP A 622 -1.30 29.23 22.55
N VAL A 623 -0.09 28.80 22.93
CA VAL A 623 1.17 29.07 22.20
C VAL A 623 1.27 28.29 20.88
N LEU A 624 0.46 27.25 20.68
CA LEU A 624 0.43 26.49 19.44
C LEU A 624 -0.26 27.30 18.35
N ALA A 625 0.34 27.38 17.16
CA ALA A 625 -0.23 28.12 16.04
C ALA A 625 -1.61 27.57 15.62
N PRO A 626 -2.57 28.44 15.26
CA PRO A 626 -3.84 27.99 14.69
C PRO A 626 -3.62 27.29 13.35
N PHE A 627 -4.48 26.32 13.03
CA PHE A 627 -4.44 25.63 11.75
C PHE A 627 -5.23 26.42 10.70
N SER A 628 -4.69 26.48 9.49
CA SER A 628 -5.40 26.91 8.28
C SER A 628 -5.11 25.90 7.17
N PRO A 629 -6.12 25.41 6.44
CA PRO A 629 -5.88 24.51 5.32
C PRO A 629 -5.06 25.24 4.23
N PRO A 630 -4.20 24.53 3.48
CA PRO A 630 -3.56 25.08 2.27
C PRO A 630 -4.62 25.45 1.22
N GLU A 631 -4.34 26.46 0.39
CA GLU A 631 -5.25 26.98 -0.64
C GLU A 631 -5.76 25.87 -1.59
N GLU A 632 -4.86 25.00 -2.07
CA GLU A 632 -5.22 23.85 -2.92
C GLU A 632 -6.10 22.79 -2.22
N GLY A 633 -6.11 22.77 -0.89
CA GLY A 633 -6.81 21.80 -0.06
C GLY A 633 -8.09 22.31 0.60
N GLU A 634 -8.42 23.59 0.45
CA GLU A 634 -9.50 24.24 1.19
C GLU A 634 -10.88 23.63 0.88
N ALA A 635 -11.18 23.40 -0.39
CA ALA A 635 -12.45 22.80 -0.81
C ALA A 635 -12.64 21.38 -0.25
N LEU A 636 -11.58 20.56 -0.31
CA LEU A 636 -11.60 19.20 0.25
C LEU A 636 -11.75 19.22 1.78
N PHE A 637 -11.09 20.16 2.45
CA PHE A 637 -11.22 20.35 3.90
C PHE A 637 -12.65 20.73 4.27
N ALA A 638 -13.27 21.66 3.54
CA ALA A 638 -14.65 22.07 3.76
C ALA A 638 -15.64 20.90 3.57
N GLU A 639 -15.46 20.09 2.52
CA GLU A 639 -16.29 18.89 2.29
C GLU A 639 -16.11 17.86 3.43
N ALA A 640 -14.87 17.55 3.80
CA ALA A 640 -14.55 16.60 4.86
C ALA A 640 -15.14 17.05 6.20
N ARG A 641 -15.05 18.35 6.51
CA ARG A 641 -15.63 18.95 7.71
C ARG A 641 -17.16 18.87 7.69
N ALA A 642 -17.81 19.20 6.58
CA ALA A 642 -19.27 19.10 6.43
C ALA A 642 -19.76 17.66 6.63
N ALA A 643 -19.08 16.68 6.00
CA ALA A 643 -19.39 15.27 6.21
C ALA A 643 -19.13 14.82 7.67
N CYS A 644 -18.09 15.35 8.33
CA CYS A 644 -17.83 15.07 9.73
C CYS A 644 -18.95 15.59 10.63
N VAL A 645 -19.47 16.79 10.36
CA VAL A 645 -20.63 17.34 11.09
C VAL A 645 -21.89 16.52 10.85
N ASP A 646 -22.18 16.08 9.61
CA ASP A 646 -23.33 15.21 9.28
C ASP A 646 -23.29 13.89 10.06
N TYR A 647 -22.12 13.22 10.12
CA TYR A 647 -22.00 11.89 10.72
C TYR A 647 -21.70 11.87 12.22
N CYS A 648 -21.00 12.87 12.75
CA CYS A 648 -20.51 12.91 14.13
C CYS A 648 -21.16 14.01 14.98
N GLY A 649 -21.75 15.03 14.35
CA GLY A 649 -22.27 16.22 15.03
C GLY A 649 -21.20 17.29 15.31
N GLN A 650 -21.67 18.53 15.48
CA GLN A 650 -20.84 19.74 15.60
C GLN A 650 -19.93 19.74 16.84
N GLU A 651 -20.36 19.13 17.96
CA GLU A 651 -19.63 19.09 19.23
C GLU A 651 -18.72 17.85 19.38
N SER A 652 -18.53 17.09 18.30
CA SER A 652 -17.71 15.87 18.35
C SER A 652 -16.21 16.17 18.49
N SER A 653 -15.48 15.25 19.12
CA SER A 653 -14.02 15.36 19.24
C SER A 653 -13.35 15.30 17.86
N GLU A 654 -13.94 14.60 16.91
CA GLU A 654 -13.51 14.49 15.52
C GLU A 654 -13.50 15.85 14.82
N VAL A 655 -14.59 16.64 14.94
CA VAL A 655 -14.66 18.01 14.40
C VAL A 655 -13.67 18.91 15.12
N ALA A 656 -13.60 18.86 16.45
CA ALA A 656 -12.68 19.68 17.24
C ALA A 656 -11.20 19.43 16.88
N LEU A 657 -10.82 18.18 16.58
CA LEU A 657 -9.48 17.83 16.13
C LEU A 657 -9.24 18.23 14.68
N LEU A 658 -10.22 18.04 13.80
CA LEU A 658 -10.12 18.43 12.39
C LEU A 658 -9.89 19.94 12.24
N ASP A 659 -10.58 20.75 13.04
CA ASP A 659 -10.41 22.22 13.10
C ASP A 659 -9.00 22.63 13.59
N ARG A 660 -8.21 21.70 14.16
CA ARG A 660 -6.79 21.89 14.51
C ARG A 660 -5.82 21.27 13.50
N GLY A 661 -6.29 20.84 12.34
CA GLY A 661 -5.47 20.19 11.32
C GLY A 661 -5.10 18.75 11.67
N ILE A 662 -5.89 18.10 12.54
CA ILE A 662 -5.68 16.70 12.94
C ILE A 662 -6.74 15.83 12.28
N ALA A 663 -6.34 15.08 11.25
CA ALA A 663 -7.22 14.10 10.64
C ALA A 663 -7.34 12.86 11.54
N THR A 664 -8.56 12.34 11.71
CA THR A 664 -8.81 11.15 12.53
C THR A 664 -9.23 9.97 11.67
N SER A 665 -8.84 8.75 12.04
CA SER A 665 -9.29 7.55 11.32
C SER A 665 -9.33 6.30 12.20
N HIS A 666 -10.49 5.64 12.23
CA HIS A 666 -10.68 4.41 13.01
C HIS A 666 -11.71 3.48 12.38
N GLY A 667 -11.69 2.20 12.76
CA GLY A 667 -12.51 1.14 12.17
C GLY A 667 -14.03 1.33 12.27
N GLN A 668 -14.50 2.16 13.20
CA GLN A 668 -15.93 2.47 13.41
C GLN A 668 -16.40 3.74 12.68
N MET A 669 -15.48 4.51 12.08
CA MET A 669 -15.83 5.73 11.36
C MET A 669 -16.62 5.39 10.07
N PRO A 670 -17.70 6.12 9.74
CA PRO A 670 -18.45 5.92 8.48
C PRO A 670 -17.53 5.92 7.25
N GLN A 671 -17.81 5.04 6.28
CA GLN A 671 -16.92 4.79 5.15
C GLN A 671 -16.62 6.05 4.32
N ARG A 672 -17.64 6.89 4.10
CA ARG A 672 -17.47 8.15 3.37
C ARG A 672 -16.53 9.11 4.10
N LEU A 673 -16.79 9.37 5.38
CA LEU A 673 -15.94 10.23 6.20
C LEU A 673 -14.50 9.71 6.25
N ARG A 674 -14.32 8.39 6.37
CA ARG A 674 -13.00 7.77 6.34
C ARG A 674 -12.27 8.01 5.02
N ARG A 675 -12.95 7.95 3.88
CA ARG A 675 -12.35 8.25 2.56
C ARG A 675 -11.89 9.70 2.47
N LEU A 676 -12.74 10.65 2.88
CA LEU A 676 -12.39 12.07 2.91
C LEU A 676 -11.20 12.35 3.84
N MET A 677 -11.20 11.76 5.05
CA MET A 677 -10.08 11.86 5.99
C MET A 677 -8.79 11.29 5.38
N VAL A 678 -8.86 10.16 4.68
CA VAL A 678 -7.72 9.57 3.97
C VAL A 678 -7.20 10.51 2.89
N GLU A 679 -8.09 11.11 2.09
CA GLU A 679 -7.71 12.05 1.04
C GLU A 679 -7.04 13.31 1.59
N LEU A 680 -7.52 13.85 2.73
CA LEU A 680 -6.87 14.95 3.45
C LEU A 680 -5.43 14.57 3.86
N ILE A 681 -5.22 13.33 4.30
CA ILE A 681 -3.89 12.83 4.70
C ILE A 681 -2.99 12.60 3.47
N GLU A 682 -3.54 12.11 2.35
CA GLU A 682 -2.80 11.92 1.10
C GLU A 682 -2.31 13.24 0.54
N LYS A 683 -3.21 14.21 0.41
CA LYS A 683 -2.95 15.55 -0.13
C LYS A 683 -2.23 16.48 0.86
N ARG A 684 -1.83 15.98 2.04
CA ARG A 684 -1.11 16.74 3.08
C ARG A 684 -1.85 17.98 3.57
N VAL A 685 -3.18 17.97 3.53
CA VAL A 685 -4.01 19.06 4.06
C VAL A 685 -3.89 19.11 5.58
N CYS A 686 -3.88 17.94 6.23
CA CYS A 686 -3.68 17.81 7.68
C CYS A 686 -2.27 17.24 7.98
N PRO A 687 -1.40 17.96 8.71
CA PRO A 687 -0.04 17.50 9.01
C PRO A 687 0.01 16.36 10.05
N VAL A 688 -0.99 16.29 10.93
CA VAL A 688 -1.08 15.29 12.00
C VAL A 688 -2.26 14.37 11.75
N THR A 689 -2.05 13.07 11.95
CA THR A 689 -3.08 12.05 11.88
C THR A 689 -3.17 11.30 13.20
N VAL A 690 -4.37 11.11 13.73
CA VAL A 690 -4.63 10.24 14.89
C VAL A 690 -5.45 9.06 14.42
N ALA A 691 -4.87 7.86 14.42
CA ALA A 691 -5.55 6.71 13.87
C ALA A 691 -5.26 5.39 14.58
N THR A 692 -6.20 4.45 14.47
CA THR A 692 -5.98 3.06 14.89
C THR A 692 -5.29 2.25 13.79
N ALA A 693 -4.82 1.04 14.12
CA ALA A 693 -4.16 0.12 13.18
C ALA A 693 -4.96 -0.14 11.88
N THR A 694 -6.28 0.02 11.91
CA THR A 694 -7.15 -0.07 10.75
C THR A 694 -6.79 0.89 9.61
N LEU A 695 -6.21 2.06 9.89
CA LEU A 695 -5.70 2.95 8.84
C LEU A 695 -4.45 2.33 8.21
N THR A 696 -3.58 1.76 9.04
CA THR A 696 -2.31 1.16 8.63
C THR A 696 -2.45 -0.25 8.05
N GLU A 697 -3.63 -0.86 8.07
CA GLU A 697 -3.93 -2.07 7.31
C GLU A 697 -4.68 -1.74 6.01
N GLY A 698 -5.23 -0.52 5.91
CA GLY A 698 -6.24 -0.16 4.91
C GLY A 698 -5.74 0.61 3.70
N VAL A 699 -4.78 1.53 3.86
CA VAL A 699 -4.43 2.49 2.79
C VAL A 699 -2.94 2.71 2.74
N ASN A 700 -2.33 2.85 1.55
CA ASN A 700 -0.90 3.07 1.35
C ASN A 700 -0.42 4.51 1.70
N LEU A 701 -0.68 5.00 2.92
CA LEU A 701 -0.24 6.33 3.36
C LEU A 701 1.20 6.35 3.90
N PRO A 702 2.07 7.28 3.42
CA PRO A 702 3.41 7.48 3.97
C PRO A 702 3.37 8.39 5.20
N PHE A 703 4.17 8.13 6.23
CA PHE A 703 4.38 9.08 7.34
C PHE A 703 5.87 9.28 7.55
N ASP A 704 6.32 10.46 7.97
CA ASP A 704 7.73 10.66 8.32
C ASP A 704 8.00 10.12 9.74
N LEU A 705 7.03 10.33 10.62
CA LEU A 705 7.11 9.98 12.03
C LEU A 705 5.82 9.27 12.48
N ILE A 706 5.97 8.12 13.12
CA ILE A 706 4.89 7.40 13.78
C ILE A 706 5.18 7.43 15.29
N ILE A 707 4.21 7.85 16.09
CA ILE A 707 4.28 7.86 17.55
C ILE A 707 3.26 6.86 18.09
N LEU A 708 3.70 5.92 18.92
CA LEU A 708 2.86 4.97 19.65
C LEU A 708 2.82 5.38 21.13
N PRO A 709 1.72 5.98 21.61
CA PRO A 709 1.59 6.35 23.02
C PRO A 709 1.55 5.15 23.97
N SER A 710 1.21 3.95 23.48
CA SER A 710 1.21 2.70 24.25
C SER A 710 1.37 1.50 23.31
N LEU A 711 1.94 0.41 23.83
CA LEU A 711 1.97 -0.90 23.17
C LEU A 711 0.83 -1.81 23.64
N GLU A 712 0.08 -1.41 24.66
CA GLU A 712 -0.98 -2.24 25.23
C GLU A 712 -2.23 -2.21 24.37
N ARG A 713 -2.82 -3.39 24.18
CA ARG A 713 -4.07 -3.60 23.48
C ARG A 713 -4.97 -4.49 24.32
N THR A 714 -6.23 -4.10 24.44
CA THR A 714 -7.27 -5.00 25.00
C THR A 714 -7.48 -6.15 24.02
N VAL A 715 -7.16 -7.37 24.46
CA VAL A 715 -7.26 -8.59 23.66
C VAL A 715 -8.53 -9.38 23.97
N ASP A 716 -9.11 -9.20 25.16
CA ASP A 716 -10.29 -9.94 25.61
C ASP A 716 -10.98 -9.21 26.76
N PHE A 717 -12.14 -9.71 27.20
CA PHE A 717 -12.82 -9.26 28.42
C PHE A 717 -13.09 -10.45 29.33
N ARG A 718 -12.75 -10.31 30.61
CA ARG A 718 -13.13 -11.30 31.62
C ARG A 718 -14.66 -11.35 31.75
N PRO A 719 -15.25 -12.46 32.25
CA PRO A 719 -16.69 -12.52 32.55
C PRO A 719 -17.17 -11.40 33.48
N THR A 720 -16.29 -10.86 34.31
CA THR A 720 -16.54 -9.71 35.18
C THR A 720 -16.61 -8.36 34.44
N GLY A 721 -16.39 -8.35 33.12
CA GLY A 721 -16.35 -7.15 32.27
C GLY A 721 -14.99 -6.42 32.26
N GLN A 722 -13.99 -6.90 33.01
CA GLN A 722 -12.66 -6.29 33.02
C GLN A 722 -11.86 -6.61 31.75
N PRO A 723 -11.21 -5.61 31.11
CA PRO A 723 -10.39 -5.86 29.93
C PRO A 723 -9.15 -6.69 30.29
N VAL A 724 -8.83 -7.66 29.46
CA VAL A 724 -7.55 -8.36 29.43
C VAL A 724 -6.69 -7.69 28.36
N THR A 725 -5.49 -7.28 28.73
CA THR A 725 -4.57 -6.57 27.84
C THR A 725 -3.33 -7.40 27.55
N ASP A 726 -2.81 -7.31 26.32
CA ASP A 726 -1.48 -7.79 25.96
C ASP A 726 -0.79 -6.76 25.04
N ILE A 727 0.47 -7.00 24.68
CA ILE A 727 1.19 -6.14 23.75
C ILE A 727 0.69 -6.31 22.31
N LEU A 728 0.89 -5.27 21.50
CA LEU A 728 0.71 -5.31 20.05
C LEU A 728 1.55 -6.46 19.44
N PRO A 729 1.00 -7.25 18.49
CA PRO A 729 1.77 -8.26 17.76
C PRO A 729 2.91 -7.65 16.95
N THR A 730 3.99 -8.42 16.80
CA THR A 730 5.18 -8.07 15.99
C THR A 730 4.84 -7.80 14.52
N ALA A 731 3.95 -8.60 13.92
CA ALA A 731 3.51 -8.43 12.54
C ALA A 731 2.78 -7.09 12.33
N GLU A 732 1.85 -6.76 13.23
CA GLU A 732 1.11 -5.48 13.21
C GLU A 732 2.06 -4.30 13.44
N PHE A 733 3.01 -4.43 14.38
CA PHE A 733 4.05 -3.43 14.61
C PHE A 733 4.93 -3.20 13.37
N ARG A 734 5.38 -4.26 12.69
CA ARG A 734 6.20 -4.14 11.48
C ARG A 734 5.42 -3.53 10.31
N ASN A 735 4.14 -3.88 10.16
CA ASN A 735 3.26 -3.27 9.16
C ASN A 735 3.07 -1.77 9.43
N LEU A 736 2.92 -1.38 10.69
CA LEU A 736 2.88 0.02 11.11
C LEU A 736 4.22 0.72 10.82
N ALA A 737 5.34 0.19 11.32
CA ALA A 737 6.67 0.75 11.14
C ALA A 737 7.08 0.84 9.66
N GLY A 738 6.59 -0.09 8.82
CA GLY A 738 6.76 -0.09 7.37
C GLY A 738 6.19 1.14 6.64
N ARG A 739 5.32 1.89 7.31
CA ARG A 739 4.70 3.12 6.77
C ARG A 739 5.49 4.37 7.06
N ALA A 740 6.47 4.27 7.96
CA ALA A 740 7.40 5.35 8.22
C ALA A 740 8.42 5.44 7.07
N GLY A 741 8.64 6.65 6.54
CA GLY A 741 9.74 7.00 5.65
C GLY A 741 9.64 6.44 4.23
N ARG A 742 8.47 6.51 3.59
CA ARG A 742 8.34 5.95 2.23
C ARG A 742 9.02 6.80 1.15
N PRO A 743 9.83 6.19 0.27
CA PRO A 743 10.51 6.90 -0.81
C PRO A 743 9.57 7.68 -1.71
N GLY A 744 9.98 8.90 -2.07
CA GLY A 744 9.29 9.75 -3.03
C GLY A 744 8.08 10.52 -2.51
N ALA A 745 7.49 10.12 -1.37
CA ALA A 745 6.31 10.74 -0.78
C ALA A 745 6.51 11.25 0.66
N ALA A 746 7.47 10.71 1.41
CA ALA A 746 7.94 11.27 2.67
C ALA A 746 8.94 12.41 2.41
N GLU A 747 8.93 13.45 3.24
CA GLU A 747 9.98 14.47 3.19
C GLU A 747 11.28 13.91 3.75
N SER A 748 11.22 12.95 4.67
CA SER A 748 12.35 12.33 5.37
C SER A 748 13.00 11.15 4.62
N MET A 749 14.33 11.03 4.71
CA MET A 749 15.10 9.87 4.23
C MET A 749 15.05 8.69 5.22
N GLU A 750 14.69 8.98 6.48
CA GLU A 750 14.42 7.97 7.50
C GLU A 750 12.93 7.96 7.87
N GLY A 751 12.37 6.77 8.03
CA GLY A 751 11.09 6.57 8.70
C GLY A 751 11.32 6.29 10.17
N MET A 752 10.75 7.10 11.07
CA MET A 752 10.87 6.88 12.50
C MET A 752 9.58 6.34 13.12
N THR A 753 9.68 5.28 13.91
CA THR A 753 8.61 4.77 14.76
C THR A 753 9.03 4.90 16.22
N LEU A 754 8.37 5.77 16.98
CA LEU A 754 8.69 6.10 18.36
C LEU A 754 7.66 5.53 19.31
N ILE A 755 8.11 4.77 20.31
CA ILE A 755 7.28 4.23 21.37
C ILE A 755 7.43 5.14 22.60
N CYS A 756 6.33 5.66 23.14
CA CYS A 756 6.42 6.52 24.32
C CYS A 756 6.82 5.74 25.57
N LEU A 757 7.82 6.22 26.30
CA LEU A 757 8.26 5.64 27.57
C LEU A 757 8.32 6.72 28.65
N PRO A 758 7.46 6.67 29.69
CA PRO A 758 7.60 7.54 30.84
C PRO A 758 8.86 7.19 31.62
N MET A 759 9.74 8.16 31.89
CA MET A 759 10.98 7.91 32.64
C MET A 759 10.81 8.19 34.15
N VAL A 760 9.91 9.09 34.49
CA VAL A 760 9.60 9.50 35.87
C VAL A 760 8.08 9.61 36.05
N ASN A 761 7.62 9.52 37.30
CA ASN A 761 6.22 9.71 37.63
C ASN A 761 5.78 11.14 37.26
N SER A 762 4.59 11.27 36.70
CA SER A 762 3.99 12.57 36.43
C SER A 762 3.36 13.16 37.67
N SER A 763 2.70 12.34 38.51
CA SER A 763 2.03 12.81 39.73
C SER A 763 3.01 13.35 40.76
N THR A 764 2.54 14.34 41.53
CA THR A 764 3.18 14.79 42.77
C THR A 764 2.42 14.32 44.01
N ALA A 765 1.28 13.64 43.85
CA ALA A 765 0.48 13.12 44.95
C ALA A 765 1.15 11.85 45.52
N PRO A 766 1.34 11.74 46.85
CA PRO A 766 1.96 10.57 47.47
C PRO A 766 1.20 9.27 47.19
N THR A 767 -0.13 9.31 47.16
CA THR A 767 -1.02 8.16 46.93
C THR A 767 -0.82 7.54 45.55
N GLU A 768 -0.50 8.35 44.54
CA GLU A 768 -0.35 7.91 43.15
C GLU A 768 1.07 7.44 42.81
N GLN A 769 2.07 7.72 43.65
CA GLN A 769 3.47 7.39 43.35
C GLN A 769 3.71 5.90 43.15
N ALA A 770 3.06 5.05 43.96
CA ALA A 770 3.20 3.60 43.86
C ALA A 770 2.54 3.07 42.58
N THR A 771 1.31 3.52 42.30
CA THR A 771 0.56 3.16 41.09
C THR A 771 1.31 3.54 39.82
N GLN A 772 1.83 4.78 39.75
CA GLN A 772 2.57 5.24 38.58
C GLN A 772 3.93 4.54 38.41
N ARG A 773 4.61 4.18 39.50
CA ARG A 773 5.83 3.34 39.40
C ARG A 773 5.50 2.00 38.75
N ASN A 774 4.44 1.31 39.19
CA ASN A 774 4.02 0.04 38.60
C ASN A 774 3.63 0.17 37.13
N GLN A 775 2.91 1.24 36.76
CA GLN A 775 2.55 1.54 35.38
C GLN A 775 3.79 1.78 34.52
N ARG A 776 4.72 2.61 34.99
CA ARG A 776 5.99 2.89 34.30
C ARG A 776 6.80 1.63 34.02
N ASP A 777 6.93 0.77 35.03
CA ASP A 777 7.63 -0.50 34.88
C ASP A 777 6.91 -1.43 33.89
N GLY A 778 5.57 -1.32 33.79
CA GLY A 778 4.75 -1.97 32.76
C GLY A 778 5.10 -1.52 31.34
N PHE A 779 5.22 -0.21 31.10
CA PHE A 779 5.66 0.32 29.79
C PHE A 779 7.03 -0.23 29.39
N ALA A 780 8.00 -0.24 30.31
CA ALA A 780 9.34 -0.76 30.05
C ALA A 780 9.33 -2.28 29.77
N ARG A 781 8.56 -3.07 30.54
CA ARG A 781 8.39 -4.51 30.29
C ARG A 781 7.79 -4.78 28.91
N ASN A 782 6.77 -4.03 28.50
CA ASN A 782 6.11 -4.21 27.22
C ASN A 782 7.05 -3.88 26.05
N LEU A 783 7.85 -2.82 26.16
CA LEU A 783 8.90 -2.48 25.18
C LEU A 783 9.92 -3.62 25.06
N ASN A 784 10.45 -4.11 26.17
CA ASN A 784 11.44 -5.20 26.15
C ASN A 784 10.87 -6.49 25.56
N ARG A 785 9.61 -6.83 25.86
CA ARG A 785 8.92 -7.99 25.23
C ARG A 785 8.82 -7.83 23.71
N LEU A 786 8.46 -6.63 23.21
CA LEU A 786 8.38 -6.36 21.78
C LEU A 786 9.76 -6.47 21.10
N LEU A 787 10.79 -5.84 21.68
CA LEU A 787 12.15 -5.89 21.13
C LEU A 787 12.69 -7.32 21.08
N ALA A 788 12.47 -8.12 22.14
CA ALA A 788 12.85 -9.52 22.18
C ALA A 788 12.11 -10.36 21.12
N ALA A 789 10.82 -10.12 20.92
CA ALA A 789 10.03 -10.82 19.91
C ALA A 789 10.49 -10.48 18.47
N ILE A 790 10.77 -9.20 18.19
CA ILE A 790 11.32 -8.76 16.89
C ILE A 790 12.68 -9.44 16.62
N ALA A 791 13.55 -9.51 17.64
CA ALA A 791 14.86 -10.15 17.54
C ALA A 791 14.76 -11.67 17.34
N ALA A 792 13.82 -12.34 18.02
CA ALA A 792 13.59 -13.78 17.87
C ALA A 792 13.10 -14.14 16.45
N GLU A 793 12.14 -13.40 15.91
CA GLU A 793 11.64 -13.62 14.54
C GLU A 793 12.72 -13.42 13.47
N ALA A 794 13.66 -12.49 13.70
CA ALA A 794 14.76 -12.24 12.76
C ALA A 794 15.73 -13.43 12.65
N ARG A 795 15.78 -14.32 13.65
CA ARG A 795 16.64 -15.51 13.65
C ARG A 795 16.05 -16.71 12.89
N ALA A 796 14.88 -16.57 12.25
CA ALA A 796 14.18 -17.61 11.48
C ALA A 796 13.77 -18.88 12.25
N ASP A 797 13.94 -18.93 13.58
CA ASP A 797 13.55 -20.06 14.45
C ASP A 797 12.05 -20.09 14.82
N ALA A 798 11.23 -19.20 14.25
CA ALA A 798 9.83 -19.08 14.65
C ALA A 798 8.94 -20.12 13.95
N VAL A 799 8.39 -21.06 14.74
CA VAL A 799 7.32 -21.98 14.30
C VAL A 799 6.11 -21.17 13.86
N VAL A 800 5.68 -21.35 12.62
CA VAL A 800 4.51 -20.68 12.04
C VAL A 800 3.25 -21.48 12.36
N SER A 801 2.27 -20.86 13.02
CA SER A 801 0.97 -21.50 13.23
C SER A 801 0.04 -21.19 12.05
N THR A 802 -0.71 -22.20 11.62
CA THR A 802 -1.69 -22.08 10.51
C THR A 802 -3.12 -22.22 11.03
N PRO A 803 -4.12 -21.60 10.38
CA PRO A 803 -5.49 -21.59 10.89
C PRO A 803 -6.11 -22.98 10.91
N LEU A 804 -5.96 -23.80 9.86
CA LEU A 804 -6.53 -25.15 9.83
C LEU A 804 -5.86 -26.08 10.87
N GLN A 805 -4.53 -26.02 11.01
CA GLN A 805 -3.81 -26.73 12.08
C GLN A 805 -4.28 -26.29 13.48
N THR A 806 -4.48 -24.99 13.69
CA THR A 806 -4.95 -24.43 14.97
C THR A 806 -6.38 -24.89 15.28
N LEU A 807 -7.25 -24.93 14.28
CA LEU A 807 -8.62 -25.44 14.40
C LEU A 807 -8.63 -26.92 14.79
N LEU A 808 -7.89 -27.77 14.08
CA LEU A 808 -7.82 -29.21 14.36
C LEU A 808 -7.23 -29.49 15.75
N ARG A 809 -6.16 -28.78 16.14
CA ARG A 809 -5.61 -28.87 17.51
C ARG A 809 -6.62 -28.46 18.56
N SER A 810 -7.36 -27.37 18.32
CA SER A 810 -8.43 -26.88 19.18
C SER A 810 -9.53 -27.93 19.37
N ILE A 811 -9.98 -28.58 18.29
CA ILE A 811 -10.96 -29.68 18.34
C ILE A 811 -10.41 -30.85 19.17
N ARG A 812 -9.20 -31.33 18.86
CA ARG A 812 -8.58 -32.45 19.60
C ARG A 812 -8.41 -32.13 21.08
N GLN A 813 -7.94 -30.93 21.41
CA GLN A 813 -7.73 -30.50 22.78
C GLN A 813 -9.04 -30.47 23.56
N LYS A 814 -10.07 -29.80 23.04
CA LYS A 814 -11.37 -29.71 23.71
C LYS A 814 -12.06 -31.07 23.84
N ALA A 815 -11.99 -31.91 22.80
CA ALA A 815 -12.56 -33.25 22.82
C ALA A 815 -11.85 -34.15 23.86
N ARG A 816 -10.52 -34.03 23.99
CA ARG A 816 -9.79 -34.72 25.06
C ARG A 816 -10.17 -34.21 26.45
N ASP A 817 -10.20 -32.89 26.61
CA ASP A 817 -10.33 -32.25 27.92
C ASP A 817 -11.76 -32.36 28.47
N VAL A 818 -12.79 -32.41 27.60
CA VAL A 818 -14.20 -32.44 28.00
C VAL A 818 -14.90 -33.77 27.73
N LEU A 819 -14.61 -34.43 26.60
CA LEU A 819 -15.24 -35.71 26.24
C LEU A 819 -14.36 -36.92 26.58
N GLY A 820 -13.14 -36.71 27.08
CA GLY A 820 -12.22 -37.78 27.49
C GLY A 820 -11.61 -38.57 26.33
N LEU A 821 -11.70 -38.09 25.09
CA LEU A 821 -11.15 -38.78 23.91
C LEU A 821 -9.62 -38.70 23.90
N ARG A 822 -8.94 -39.79 24.30
CA ARG A 822 -7.48 -39.80 24.48
C ARG A 822 -6.71 -40.38 23.30
N THR A 823 -7.34 -41.22 22.47
CA THR A 823 -6.69 -41.84 21.31
C THR A 823 -7.14 -41.20 20.00
N VAL A 824 -6.32 -41.34 18.95
CA VAL A 824 -6.66 -40.87 17.60
C VAL A 824 -7.86 -41.66 17.03
N ALA A 825 -8.00 -42.94 17.40
CA ALA A 825 -9.14 -43.76 17.00
C ALA A 825 -10.46 -43.24 17.61
N ASP A 826 -10.44 -42.87 18.89
CA ASP A 826 -11.61 -42.27 19.56
C ASP A 826 -12.02 -40.95 18.88
N LEU A 827 -11.03 -40.12 18.53
CA LEU A 827 -11.26 -38.87 17.81
C LEU A 827 -11.86 -39.11 16.43
N HIS A 828 -11.37 -40.09 15.68
CA HIS A 828 -11.92 -40.42 14.35
C HIS A 828 -13.37 -40.90 14.45
N ALA A 829 -13.68 -41.80 15.39
CA ALA A 829 -15.04 -42.28 15.61
C ALA A 829 -16.02 -41.13 15.97
N PHE A 830 -15.55 -40.19 16.80
CA PHE A 830 -16.29 -38.96 17.12
C PHE A 830 -16.52 -38.07 15.90
N LEU A 831 -15.48 -37.82 15.09
CA LEU A 831 -15.57 -37.00 13.87
C LEU A 831 -16.47 -37.61 12.80
N GLU A 832 -16.64 -38.93 12.76
CA GLU A 832 -17.53 -39.59 11.79
C GLU A 832 -19.02 -39.48 12.12
N THR A 833 -19.38 -39.27 13.38
CA THR A 833 -20.75 -39.44 13.88
C THR A 833 -21.36 -38.19 14.50
N SER A 834 -20.55 -37.21 14.88
CA SER A 834 -21.02 -36.07 15.68
C SER A 834 -21.37 -34.87 14.80
N LEU A 835 -22.63 -34.44 14.83
CA LEU A 835 -23.03 -33.13 14.34
C LEU A 835 -22.74 -32.05 15.39
N PRO A 836 -22.45 -30.79 15.00
CA PRO A 836 -22.19 -29.71 15.94
C PRO A 836 -23.24 -29.60 17.06
N GLU A 837 -24.53 -29.63 16.71
CA GLU A 837 -25.66 -29.50 17.63
C GLU A 837 -25.80 -30.62 18.66
N MET A 838 -25.10 -31.74 18.48
CA MET A 838 -25.10 -32.84 19.46
C MET A 838 -24.14 -32.59 20.63
N ILE A 839 -23.31 -31.54 20.54
CA ILE A 839 -22.19 -31.30 21.46
C ILE A 839 -22.50 -30.19 22.46
N GLY A 840 -23.14 -29.11 22.01
CA GLY A 840 -23.44 -27.94 22.83
C GLY A 840 -24.79 -27.33 22.48
N ASP A 841 -25.46 -26.77 23.49
CA ASP A 841 -26.81 -26.21 23.36
C ASP A 841 -26.81 -24.74 22.90
N ASN A 842 -25.68 -24.03 23.02
CA ASN A 842 -25.55 -22.59 22.74
C ASN A 842 -24.50 -22.30 21.66
N LEU A 843 -24.62 -22.98 20.52
CA LEU A 843 -23.78 -22.77 19.34
C LEU A 843 -24.12 -21.46 18.61
N GLY A 844 -23.13 -20.88 17.95
CA GLY A 844 -23.26 -19.66 17.15
C GLY A 844 -23.51 -18.37 17.95
N VAL A 845 -23.58 -18.42 19.28
CA VAL A 845 -23.77 -17.24 20.14
C VAL A 845 -22.49 -16.77 20.84
N ARG A 846 -21.33 -17.28 20.42
CA ARG A 846 -20.01 -17.00 21.02
C ARG A 846 -19.96 -17.36 22.50
N SER A 847 -20.54 -18.52 22.86
CA SER A 847 -20.50 -19.04 24.22
C SER A 847 -19.04 -19.26 24.67
N ALA A 848 -18.77 -18.93 25.93
CA ALA A 848 -17.47 -19.19 26.54
C ALA A 848 -17.33 -20.64 27.06
N GLN A 849 -18.40 -21.44 26.97
CA GLN A 849 -18.37 -22.84 27.41
C GLN A 849 -17.58 -23.70 26.42
N THR A 850 -16.73 -24.58 26.94
CA THR A 850 -15.83 -25.40 26.12
C THR A 850 -16.57 -26.36 25.18
N LEU A 851 -17.73 -26.89 25.59
CA LEU A 851 -18.56 -27.76 24.74
C LEU A 851 -19.14 -27.00 23.55
N ASP A 852 -19.74 -25.82 23.80
CA ASP A 852 -20.27 -24.98 22.72
C ASP A 852 -19.15 -24.57 21.75
N MET A 853 -17.99 -24.17 22.28
CA MET A 853 -16.81 -23.85 21.46
C MET A 853 -16.27 -25.05 20.66
N LEU A 854 -16.49 -26.29 21.12
CA LEU A 854 -16.13 -27.50 20.37
C LEU A 854 -17.11 -27.73 19.22
N GLY A 855 -18.42 -27.59 19.47
CA GLY A 855 -19.45 -27.63 18.43
C GLY A 855 -19.23 -26.57 17.36
N ASP A 856 -18.99 -25.32 17.76
CA ASP A 856 -18.66 -24.20 16.85
C ASP A 856 -17.37 -24.47 16.05
N SER A 857 -16.34 -25.07 16.67
CA SER A 857 -15.11 -25.44 15.94
C SER A 857 -15.36 -26.53 14.90
N LEU A 858 -16.27 -27.47 15.16
CA LEU A 858 -16.65 -28.49 14.18
C LEU A 858 -17.50 -27.91 13.06
N ASP A 859 -18.39 -26.96 13.36
CA ASP A 859 -19.19 -26.29 12.34
C ASP A 859 -18.31 -25.46 11.38
N GLU A 860 -17.23 -24.85 11.87
CA GLU A 860 -16.22 -24.17 11.02
C GLU A 860 -15.50 -25.16 10.09
N LEU A 861 -15.10 -26.33 10.63
CA LEU A 861 -14.48 -27.40 9.83
C LEU A 861 -15.45 -27.96 8.79
N ASP A 862 -16.71 -28.15 9.16
CA ASP A 862 -17.77 -28.62 8.26
C ASP A 862 -18.01 -27.61 7.14
N GLY A 863 -18.05 -26.32 7.45
CA GLY A 863 -18.21 -25.26 6.45
C GLY A 863 -17.07 -25.24 5.43
N PHE A 864 -15.83 -25.42 5.88
CA PHE A 864 -14.66 -25.53 5.00
C PHE A 864 -14.81 -26.70 4.02
N ILE A 865 -15.08 -27.90 4.55
CA ILE A 865 -15.09 -29.14 3.77
C ILE A 865 -16.33 -29.23 2.87
N LEU A 866 -17.51 -28.87 3.38
CA LEU A 866 -18.76 -28.86 2.61
C LEU A 866 -18.65 -27.92 1.41
N SER A 867 -18.07 -26.73 1.59
CA SER A 867 -17.83 -25.79 0.49
C SER A 867 -16.94 -26.40 -0.60
N ALA A 868 -15.89 -27.13 -0.20
CA ALA A 868 -15.01 -27.80 -1.16
C ALA A 868 -15.72 -28.92 -1.92
N ILE A 869 -16.50 -29.77 -1.23
CA ILE A 869 -17.27 -30.86 -1.84
C ILE A 869 -18.25 -30.28 -2.87
N GLU A 870 -19.05 -29.28 -2.49
CA GLU A 870 -20.05 -28.68 -3.37
C GLU A 870 -19.42 -27.97 -4.60
N GLU A 871 -18.30 -27.28 -4.42
CA GLU A 871 -17.57 -26.66 -5.52
C GLU A 871 -17.01 -27.70 -6.50
N MET A 872 -16.42 -28.78 -6.00
CA MET A 872 -15.92 -29.87 -6.84
C MET A 872 -17.06 -30.56 -7.61
N GLU A 873 -18.17 -30.90 -6.94
CA GLU A 873 -19.33 -31.52 -7.57
C GLU A 873 -19.94 -30.65 -8.67
N ARG A 874 -20.04 -29.32 -8.46
CA ARG A 874 -20.65 -28.39 -9.44
C ARG A 874 -19.73 -28.02 -10.60
N LEU A 875 -18.42 -27.86 -10.35
CA LEU A 875 -17.49 -27.28 -11.34
C LEU A 875 -16.68 -28.33 -12.09
N SER A 876 -16.37 -29.44 -11.43
CA SER A 876 -15.56 -30.55 -12.00
C SER A 876 -16.37 -31.83 -12.21
N GLY A 877 -17.60 -31.88 -11.72
CA GLY A 877 -18.42 -33.09 -11.66
C GLY A 877 -18.20 -33.88 -10.36
N ALA A 878 -19.16 -34.74 -10.00
CA ALA A 878 -19.06 -35.54 -8.78
C ALA A 878 -17.81 -36.44 -8.82
N PRO A 879 -16.91 -36.37 -7.82
CA PRO A 879 -15.71 -37.18 -7.82
C PRO A 879 -16.06 -38.67 -7.69
N ALA A 880 -15.37 -39.52 -8.46
CA ALA A 880 -15.53 -40.97 -8.37
C ALA A 880 -15.07 -41.52 -7.01
N ASP A 881 -14.11 -40.84 -6.38
CA ASP A 881 -13.57 -41.12 -5.06
C ASP A 881 -13.49 -39.83 -4.24
N VAL A 882 -14.39 -39.68 -3.28
CA VAL A 882 -14.45 -38.51 -2.37
C VAL A 882 -13.21 -38.48 -1.47
N GLU A 883 -12.70 -39.64 -1.02
CA GLU A 883 -11.53 -39.70 -0.14
C GLU A 883 -10.30 -39.12 -0.86
N ALA A 884 -10.06 -39.56 -2.09
CA ALA A 884 -8.95 -39.06 -2.90
C ALA A 884 -9.06 -37.55 -3.16
N ALA A 885 -10.27 -37.04 -3.41
CA ALA A 885 -10.52 -35.61 -3.62
C ALA A 885 -10.25 -34.77 -2.35
N ILE A 886 -10.70 -35.23 -1.17
CA ILE A 886 -10.44 -34.54 0.10
C ILE A 886 -8.95 -34.61 0.47
N ARG A 887 -8.26 -35.71 0.15
CA ARG A 887 -6.81 -35.82 0.33
C ARG A 887 -6.03 -34.87 -0.59
N ASP A 888 -6.46 -34.73 -1.84
CA ASP A 888 -5.88 -33.73 -2.76
C ASP A 888 -6.08 -32.30 -2.23
N LEU A 889 -7.27 -32.00 -1.69
CA LEU A 889 -7.57 -30.72 -1.04
C LEU A 889 -6.60 -30.46 0.14
N TRP A 890 -6.40 -31.44 1.03
CA TRP A 890 -5.44 -31.33 2.14
C TRP A 890 -4.02 -31.05 1.65
N ASN A 891 -3.57 -31.73 0.59
CA ASN A 891 -2.23 -31.56 0.03
C ASN A 891 -1.97 -30.16 -0.55
N ARG A 892 -3.03 -29.39 -0.81
CA ARG A 892 -2.96 -28.02 -1.32
C ARG A 892 -3.17 -26.95 -0.24
N SER A 893 -3.41 -27.37 1.00
CA SER A 893 -3.58 -26.45 2.14
C SER A 893 -2.29 -25.75 2.54
N PHE A 894 -2.40 -24.55 3.12
CA PHE A 894 -1.24 -23.85 3.66
C PHE A 894 -0.62 -24.63 4.83
N THR A 895 -1.46 -25.25 5.68
CA THR A 895 -1.04 -26.17 6.76
C THR A 895 -0.06 -27.24 6.28
N ARG A 896 -0.25 -27.79 5.07
CA ARG A 896 0.65 -28.82 4.51
C ARG A 896 2.08 -28.33 4.26
N TYR A 897 2.25 -27.05 3.95
CA TYR A 897 3.52 -26.42 3.55
C TYR A 897 4.22 -25.65 4.68
N ALA A 898 3.51 -25.29 5.76
CA ALA A 898 4.02 -24.46 6.85
C ALA A 898 4.89 -25.17 7.90
N ASP A 899 5.32 -26.41 7.62
CA ASP A 899 6.08 -27.33 8.49
C ASP A 899 5.41 -27.64 9.85
N VAL A 900 5.44 -28.91 10.25
CA VAL A 900 4.67 -29.50 11.38
C VAL A 900 3.18 -29.81 11.07
N SER A 901 2.92 -30.57 10.00
CA SER A 901 1.67 -31.33 9.88
C SER A 901 1.85 -32.71 10.50
N GLU A 902 1.16 -32.99 11.61
CA GLU A 902 1.14 -34.33 12.21
C GLU A 902 0.26 -35.26 11.35
N GLN A 903 0.65 -36.53 11.17
CA GLN A 903 -0.09 -37.49 10.33
C GLN A 903 -1.58 -37.65 10.72
N TRP A 904 -1.91 -37.48 12.01
CA TRP A 904 -3.30 -37.56 12.46
C TRP A 904 -4.18 -36.42 11.93
N MET A 905 -3.61 -35.25 11.61
CA MET A 905 -4.40 -34.10 11.15
C MET A 905 -4.96 -34.36 9.76
N GLU A 906 -4.14 -34.89 8.85
CA GLU A 906 -4.57 -35.34 7.53
C GLU A 906 -5.66 -36.41 7.66
N ALA A 907 -5.43 -37.43 8.50
CA ALA A 907 -6.39 -38.51 8.70
C ALA A 907 -7.73 -38.01 9.25
N ALA A 908 -7.70 -37.10 10.24
CA ALA A 908 -8.90 -36.49 10.81
C ALA A 908 -9.67 -35.64 9.78
N PHE A 909 -8.96 -34.87 8.96
CA PHE A 909 -9.55 -34.05 7.90
C PHE A 909 -10.23 -34.91 6.83
N VAL A 910 -9.54 -35.94 6.35
CA VAL A 910 -10.07 -36.90 5.36
C VAL A 910 -11.30 -37.64 5.93
N LYS A 911 -11.19 -38.18 7.15
CA LYS A 911 -12.29 -38.89 7.82
C LYS A 911 -13.53 -38.01 8.00
N ARG A 912 -13.35 -36.76 8.41
CA ARG A 912 -14.48 -35.81 8.52
C ARG A 912 -15.11 -35.52 7.16
N GLY A 913 -14.33 -35.40 6.09
CA GLY A 913 -14.84 -35.17 4.74
C GLY A 913 -15.65 -36.34 4.17
N GLU A 914 -15.20 -37.58 4.37
CA GLU A 914 -15.99 -38.78 4.04
C GLU A 914 -17.33 -38.79 4.79
N ALA A 915 -17.29 -38.46 6.08
CA ALA A 915 -18.48 -38.40 6.92
C ALA A 915 -19.45 -37.31 6.45
N ILE A 916 -18.98 -36.12 6.05
CA ILE A 916 -19.83 -35.05 5.49
C ILE A 916 -20.57 -35.52 4.23
N ALA A 917 -19.87 -36.16 3.30
CA ALA A 917 -20.47 -36.62 2.05
C ALA A 917 -21.43 -37.81 2.22
N GLY A 918 -21.10 -38.74 3.11
CA GLY A 918 -21.80 -40.03 3.22
C GLY A 918 -22.73 -40.22 4.41
N LYS A 919 -22.51 -39.52 5.55
CA LYS A 919 -23.20 -39.78 6.82
C LYS A 919 -23.87 -38.54 7.43
N LEU A 920 -23.16 -37.43 7.54
CA LEU A 920 -23.57 -36.23 8.28
C LEU A 920 -24.49 -35.32 7.46
N TYR A 921 -24.17 -35.09 6.18
CA TYR A 921 -24.98 -34.29 5.26
C TYR A 921 -25.20 -35.04 3.93
N PRO A 922 -25.85 -36.22 3.93
CA PRO A 922 -25.94 -37.08 2.74
C PRO A 922 -26.80 -36.49 1.62
N ASP A 923 -27.74 -35.60 1.95
CA ASP A 923 -28.60 -34.95 0.97
C ASP A 923 -27.87 -33.83 0.21
N ARG A 924 -27.66 -34.04 -1.10
CA ARG A 924 -27.06 -33.06 -2.01
C ARG A 924 -27.84 -31.75 -2.09
N VAL A 925 -29.17 -31.81 -2.07
CA VAL A 925 -30.01 -30.61 -2.17
C VAL A 925 -29.81 -29.73 -0.95
N GLN A 926 -29.79 -30.36 0.23
CA GLN A 926 -29.51 -29.66 1.48
C GLN A 926 -28.11 -29.05 1.50
N ARG A 927 -27.05 -29.80 1.13
CA ARG A 927 -25.69 -29.25 1.09
C ARG A 927 -25.57 -28.07 0.14
N ARG A 928 -26.14 -28.18 -1.06
CA ARG A 928 -26.18 -27.09 -2.04
C ARG A 928 -26.87 -25.84 -1.47
N ALA A 929 -27.99 -26.01 -0.76
CA ALA A 929 -28.69 -24.90 -0.12
C ALA A 929 -27.83 -24.24 0.97
N LEU A 930 -27.17 -25.02 1.84
CA LEU A 930 -26.30 -24.51 2.90
C LEU A 930 -25.09 -23.74 2.34
N TYR A 931 -24.44 -24.30 1.31
CA TYR A 931 -23.35 -23.63 0.59
C TYR A 931 -23.79 -22.28 0.01
N GLN A 932 -24.98 -22.23 -0.60
CA GLN A 932 -25.52 -21.02 -1.21
C GLN A 932 -25.88 -19.92 -0.20
N ILE A 933 -26.33 -20.28 1.01
CA ILE A 933 -26.64 -19.32 2.09
C ILE A 933 -25.38 -18.58 2.55
N GLY A 934 -24.23 -19.28 2.60
CA GLY A 934 -22.94 -18.68 2.96
C GLY A 934 -22.60 -18.62 4.44
N PHE A 935 -23.43 -19.25 5.28
CA PHE A 935 -23.09 -19.53 6.66
C PHE A 935 -22.53 -20.95 6.77
N THR A 936 -21.88 -21.25 7.90
CA THR A 936 -21.49 -22.60 8.25
C THR A 936 -22.74 -23.50 8.42
N PRO A 937 -22.62 -24.83 8.25
CA PRO A 937 -23.78 -25.72 8.09
C PRO A 937 -24.82 -25.67 9.22
N TYR A 938 -24.41 -25.58 10.48
CA TYR A 938 -25.32 -25.39 11.61
C TYR A 938 -26.01 -24.02 11.54
N VAL A 939 -25.23 -22.94 11.41
CA VAL A 939 -25.77 -21.56 11.33
C VAL A 939 -26.70 -21.40 10.14
N GLY A 940 -26.37 -22.00 8.99
CA GLY A 940 -27.20 -22.02 7.78
C GLY A 940 -28.55 -22.70 8.01
N ARG A 941 -28.59 -23.84 8.71
CA ARG A 941 -29.85 -24.51 9.07
C ARG A 941 -30.71 -23.70 10.04
N GLN A 942 -30.09 -22.94 10.95
CA GLN A 942 -30.83 -22.00 11.81
C GLN A 942 -31.39 -20.83 10.99
N PHE A 943 -30.61 -20.30 10.04
CA PHE A 943 -31.04 -19.21 9.17
C PHE A 943 -32.19 -19.61 8.23
N GLN A 944 -32.21 -20.84 7.72
CA GLN A 944 -33.30 -21.37 6.88
C GLN A 944 -34.67 -21.31 7.54
N GLN A 945 -34.75 -21.29 8.87
CA GLN A 945 -36.02 -21.17 9.59
C GLN A 945 -36.58 -19.74 9.55
N VAL A 946 -35.73 -18.72 9.35
CA VAL A 946 -36.09 -17.30 9.39
C VAL A 946 -36.13 -16.66 7.99
N SER A 947 -35.36 -17.21 7.04
CA SER A 947 -35.28 -16.72 5.66
C SER A 947 -36.66 -16.52 4.97
N PRO A 948 -37.65 -17.44 5.10
CA PRO A 948 -38.97 -17.25 4.50
C PRO A 948 -39.71 -16.00 4.99
N ASP A 949 -39.60 -15.69 6.29
CA ASP A 949 -40.24 -14.52 6.90
C ASP A 949 -39.58 -13.22 6.43
N ILE A 950 -38.24 -13.22 6.27
CA ILE A 950 -37.50 -12.11 5.67
C ILE A 950 -37.99 -11.85 4.24
N LEU A 951 -38.12 -12.89 3.42
CA LEU A 951 -38.60 -12.79 2.05
C LEU A 951 -40.06 -12.31 2.00
N GLN A 952 -40.90 -12.75 2.93
CA GLN A 952 -42.28 -12.29 3.03
C GLN A 952 -42.36 -10.80 3.39
N ALA A 953 -41.57 -10.33 4.36
CA ALA A 953 -41.49 -8.92 4.73
C ALA A 953 -41.06 -8.05 3.54
N LEU A 954 -40.05 -8.47 2.78
CA LEU A 954 -39.63 -7.77 1.56
C LEU A 954 -40.71 -7.75 0.48
N ARG A 955 -41.40 -8.87 0.22
CA ARG A 955 -42.52 -8.92 -0.75
C ARG A 955 -43.67 -8.01 -0.35
N GLY A 956 -43.95 -7.89 0.94
CA GLY A 956 -44.99 -7.00 1.48
C GLY A 956 -44.69 -5.52 1.30
N ALA A 957 -43.44 -5.14 1.01
CA ALA A 957 -43.01 -3.76 0.84
C ALA A 957 -42.97 -3.29 -0.64
N ALA A 958 -43.84 -3.82 -1.50
CA ALA A 958 -43.90 -3.43 -2.92
C ALA A 958 -44.23 -1.94 -3.17
N GLU A 959 -44.87 -1.29 -2.20
CA GLU A 959 -45.23 0.14 -2.29
C GLU A 959 -44.14 1.07 -1.68
N TYR A 960 -42.95 0.56 -1.36
CA TYR A 960 -41.92 1.28 -0.59
C TYR A 960 -41.58 2.67 -1.15
N GLY A 961 -41.55 2.82 -2.48
CA GLY A 961 -41.25 4.10 -3.13
C GLY A 961 -42.26 5.21 -2.88
N LEU A 962 -43.49 4.90 -2.46
CA LEU A 962 -44.54 5.87 -2.11
C LEU A 962 -44.66 6.12 -0.59
N LEU A 963 -44.06 5.27 0.23
CA LEU A 963 -44.16 5.34 1.69
C LEU A 963 -43.41 6.54 2.27
N GLY A 964 -43.90 7.08 3.39
CA GLY A 964 -43.20 8.07 4.20
C GLY A 964 -42.10 7.46 5.07
N ASN A 965 -41.25 8.29 5.69
CA ASN A 965 -40.11 7.83 6.51
C ASN A 965 -40.53 6.88 7.65
N ALA A 966 -41.65 7.14 8.32
CA ALA A 966 -42.13 6.29 9.42
C ALA A 966 -42.47 4.86 8.95
N GLU A 967 -43.13 4.74 7.80
CA GLU A 967 -43.54 3.46 7.21
C GLU A 967 -42.35 2.72 6.60
N ARG A 968 -41.44 3.44 5.92
CA ARG A 968 -40.16 2.91 5.43
C ARG A 968 -39.33 2.34 6.58
N PHE A 969 -39.32 3.01 7.73
CA PHE A 969 -38.62 2.55 8.93
C PHE A 969 -39.26 1.29 9.55
N ALA A 970 -40.58 1.11 9.41
CA ALA A 970 -41.28 -0.08 9.93
C ALA A 970 -40.78 -1.38 9.28
N LEU A 971 -40.41 -1.36 7.99
CA LEU A 971 -39.77 -2.50 7.33
C LEU A 971 -38.42 -2.85 7.97
N VAL A 972 -37.60 -1.84 8.28
CA VAL A 972 -36.31 -2.04 8.96
C VAL A 972 -36.51 -2.63 10.34
N MET A 973 -37.50 -2.14 11.09
CA MET A 973 -37.89 -2.68 12.39
C MET A 973 -38.29 -4.15 12.30
N GLN A 974 -39.18 -4.49 11.37
CA GLN A 974 -39.64 -5.86 11.17
C GLN A 974 -38.49 -6.83 10.83
N LEU A 975 -37.65 -6.45 9.86
CA LEU A 975 -36.49 -7.25 9.46
C LEU A 975 -35.45 -7.37 10.58
N GLY A 976 -35.24 -6.29 11.33
CA GLY A 976 -34.34 -6.28 12.48
C GLY A 976 -34.80 -7.23 13.58
N GLU A 977 -36.09 -7.26 13.92
CA GLU A 977 -36.60 -8.19 14.95
C GLU A 977 -36.50 -9.67 14.53
N LEU A 978 -36.72 -9.98 13.25
CA LEU A 978 -36.51 -11.34 12.73
C LEU A 978 -35.05 -11.81 12.89
N VAL A 979 -34.10 -10.89 12.72
CA VAL A 979 -32.66 -11.20 12.77
C VAL A 979 -32.09 -11.11 14.18
N ARG A 980 -32.59 -10.21 15.04
CA ARG A 980 -31.99 -9.82 16.33
C ARG A 980 -31.58 -11.01 17.19
N GLY A 981 -32.46 -12.00 17.34
CA GLY A 981 -32.24 -13.19 18.17
C GLY A 981 -31.58 -14.39 17.46
N GLY A 982 -31.18 -14.26 16.20
CA GLY A 982 -30.64 -15.36 15.40
C GLY A 982 -29.30 -15.91 15.91
N ARG A 983 -29.18 -17.24 16.01
CA ARG A 983 -27.94 -17.91 16.40
C ARG A 983 -26.93 -17.88 15.25
N GLY A 984 -25.73 -17.32 15.47
CA GLY A 984 -24.68 -17.21 14.46
C GLY A 984 -24.80 -16.02 13.51
N PHE A 985 -26.02 -15.55 13.23
CA PHE A 985 -26.30 -14.45 12.28
C PHE A 985 -26.96 -13.21 12.90
N GLY A 986 -27.46 -13.28 14.14
CA GLY A 986 -28.16 -12.19 14.80
C GLY A 986 -27.27 -11.08 15.37
N PHE A 987 -27.88 -10.18 16.16
CA PHE A 987 -27.17 -9.06 16.76
C PHE A 987 -26.22 -9.52 17.86
N THR A 988 -25.05 -8.91 17.93
CA THR A 988 -23.99 -9.25 18.87
C THR A 988 -23.53 -8.04 19.65
N ALA A 989 -23.14 -8.28 20.90
CA ALA A 989 -22.64 -7.27 21.82
C ALA A 989 -21.34 -7.72 22.48
N ARG A 990 -20.45 -6.77 22.74
CA ARG A 990 -19.21 -6.93 23.51
C ARG A 990 -19.42 -6.36 24.91
N GLY A 991 -20.00 -7.18 25.78
CA GLY A 991 -20.22 -6.84 27.19
C GLY A 991 -21.55 -6.12 27.46
N ALA A 992 -21.78 -5.79 28.73
CA ALA A 992 -23.08 -5.39 29.25
C ALA A 992 -23.63 -4.09 28.63
N MET A 993 -22.77 -3.12 28.30
CA MET A 993 -23.22 -1.83 27.73
C MET A 993 -23.70 -1.97 26.28
N GLU A 994 -23.01 -2.78 25.46
CA GLU A 994 -23.47 -3.06 24.10
C GLU A 994 -24.72 -3.95 24.12
N GLN A 995 -24.88 -4.82 25.13
CA GLN A 995 -26.09 -5.60 25.31
C GLN A 995 -27.31 -4.70 25.55
N ALA A 996 -27.16 -3.64 26.33
CA ALA A 996 -28.22 -2.64 26.52
C ALA A 996 -28.59 -1.90 25.22
N LEU A 997 -27.63 -1.73 24.29
CA LEU A 997 -27.91 -1.16 22.96
C LEU A 997 -28.70 -2.12 22.07
N ILE A 998 -28.56 -3.45 22.24
CA ILE A 998 -29.41 -4.42 21.51
C ILE A 998 -30.88 -4.25 21.91
N GLU A 999 -31.18 -3.98 23.18
CA GLU A 999 -32.57 -3.74 23.63
C GLU A 999 -33.12 -2.39 23.14
N ARG A 1000 -32.23 -1.41 22.91
CA ARG A 1000 -32.58 -0.06 22.42
C ARG A 1000 -32.18 0.17 20.96
N TRP A 1001 -32.06 -0.90 20.19
CA TRP A 1001 -31.46 -0.82 18.85
C TRP A 1001 -32.27 0.07 17.88
N LEU A 1002 -33.58 0.21 18.10
CA LEU A 1002 -34.46 1.08 17.32
C LEU A 1002 -34.12 2.56 17.48
N ASP A 1003 -33.61 2.99 18.65
CA ASP A 1003 -33.11 4.35 18.85
C ASP A 1003 -31.89 4.58 17.95
N VAL A 1004 -30.98 3.60 17.92
CA VAL A 1004 -29.75 3.65 17.12
C VAL A 1004 -30.06 3.64 15.63
N ALA A 1005 -30.95 2.74 15.19
CA ALA A 1005 -31.38 2.64 13.80
C ALA A 1005 -32.13 3.91 13.37
N GLY A 1006 -33.00 4.45 14.23
CA GLY A 1006 -33.73 5.69 13.97
C GLY A 1006 -32.80 6.89 13.77
N TRP A 1007 -31.78 7.03 14.60
CA TRP A 1007 -30.74 8.06 14.43
C TRP A 1007 -29.96 7.86 13.13
N TRP A 1008 -29.46 6.64 12.90
CA TRP A 1008 -28.59 6.36 11.76
C TRP A 1008 -29.30 6.55 10.42
N LEU A 1009 -30.55 6.08 10.31
CA LEU A 1009 -31.37 6.14 9.10
C LEU A 1009 -32.16 7.45 8.96
N GLN A 1010 -31.94 8.42 9.85
CA GLN A 1010 -32.59 9.75 9.84
C GLN A 1010 -34.13 9.67 9.92
N ARG A 1011 -34.67 8.84 10.81
CA ARG A 1011 -36.11 8.80 11.11
C ARG A 1011 -36.55 10.14 11.71
N ASP A 1012 -37.69 10.65 11.24
CA ASP A 1012 -38.30 11.85 11.78
C ASP A 1012 -38.44 11.76 13.33
N GLY A 1013 -37.97 12.79 14.03
CA GLY A 1013 -38.00 12.85 15.50
C GLY A 1013 -36.98 11.97 16.23
N ALA A 1014 -36.06 11.30 15.55
CA ALA A 1014 -34.95 10.59 16.21
C ALA A 1014 -33.98 11.56 16.89
N SER A 1015 -33.58 11.25 18.12
CA SER A 1015 -32.60 12.06 18.87
C SER A 1015 -31.17 11.56 18.61
N PRO A 1016 -30.18 12.45 18.44
CA PRO A 1016 -28.79 12.03 18.33
C PRO A 1016 -28.27 11.46 19.67
N PRO A 1017 -27.29 10.55 19.63
CA PRO A 1017 -26.64 10.08 20.85
C PRO A 1017 -25.86 11.20 21.54
N ALA A 1018 -25.68 11.08 22.86
CA ALA A 1018 -24.71 11.90 23.57
C ALA A 1018 -23.30 11.69 22.97
N THR A 1019 -22.44 12.72 23.01
CA THR A 1019 -21.08 12.69 22.44
C THR A 1019 -20.23 11.53 22.97
N SER A 1020 -20.48 11.09 24.21
CA SER A 1020 -19.84 9.93 24.84
C SER A 1020 -20.32 8.56 24.32
N GLU A 1021 -21.51 8.49 23.74
CA GLU A 1021 -22.13 7.26 23.22
C GLU A 1021 -22.07 7.14 21.70
N LEU A 1022 -21.84 8.23 20.99
CA LEU A 1022 -21.75 8.31 19.52
C LEU A 1022 -20.95 7.15 18.92
N ARG A 1023 -19.77 6.85 19.47
CA ARG A 1023 -18.92 5.77 18.94
C ARG A 1023 -19.43 4.38 19.21
N ARG A 1024 -20.10 4.16 20.35
CA ARG A 1024 -20.77 2.88 20.60
C ARG A 1024 -21.92 2.69 19.62
N TRP A 1025 -22.67 3.74 19.32
CA TRP A 1025 -23.74 3.72 18.33
C TRP A 1025 -23.20 3.45 16.92
N GLN A 1026 -22.14 4.16 16.48
CA GLN A 1026 -21.48 3.89 15.20
C GLN A 1026 -20.91 2.45 15.13
N GLY A 1027 -20.32 1.96 16.22
CA GLY A 1027 -19.87 0.57 16.33
C GLY A 1027 -21.01 -0.45 16.22
N PHE A 1028 -22.16 -0.15 16.83
CA PHE A 1028 -23.37 -0.95 16.72
C PHE A 1028 -23.92 -0.96 15.29
N VAL A 1029 -24.01 0.22 14.65
CA VAL A 1029 -24.43 0.37 13.25
C VAL A 1029 -23.56 -0.50 12.35
N ALA A 1030 -22.23 -0.35 12.41
CA ALA A 1030 -21.32 -1.08 11.53
C ALA A 1030 -21.39 -2.60 11.74
N ASN A 1031 -21.46 -3.07 12.99
CA ASN A 1031 -21.45 -4.50 13.31
C ASN A 1031 -22.81 -5.17 13.13
N ASN A 1032 -23.89 -4.55 13.59
CA ASN A 1032 -25.21 -5.19 13.68
C ASN A 1032 -26.15 -4.76 12.55
N LEU A 1033 -26.20 -3.47 12.21
CA LEU A 1033 -27.08 -3.00 11.13
C LEU A 1033 -26.45 -3.24 9.75
N GLU A 1034 -25.31 -2.61 9.44
CA GLU A 1034 -24.67 -2.73 8.13
C GLU A 1034 -24.21 -4.18 7.82
N PHE A 1035 -23.65 -4.86 8.82
CA PHE A 1035 -23.09 -6.20 8.62
C PHE A 1035 -24.11 -7.32 8.90
N ARG A 1036 -24.55 -7.54 10.15
CA ARG A 1036 -25.43 -8.69 10.48
C ARG A 1036 -26.77 -8.62 9.74
N LEU A 1037 -27.54 -7.55 9.93
CA LEU A 1037 -28.83 -7.37 9.26
C LEU A 1037 -28.67 -7.34 7.74
N GLY A 1038 -27.67 -6.60 7.24
CA GLY A 1038 -27.37 -6.54 5.81
C GLY A 1038 -26.99 -7.91 5.19
N VAL A 1039 -26.21 -8.74 5.89
CA VAL A 1039 -25.84 -10.10 5.43
C VAL A 1039 -27.04 -11.03 5.50
N SER A 1040 -27.82 -11.02 6.59
CA SER A 1040 -29.01 -11.86 6.71
C SER A 1040 -30.03 -11.57 5.60
N VAL A 1041 -30.35 -10.29 5.35
CA VAL A 1041 -31.25 -9.94 4.24
C VAL A 1041 -30.64 -10.30 2.88
N GLY A 1042 -29.34 -10.05 2.69
CA GLY A 1042 -28.63 -10.44 1.47
C GLY A 1042 -28.65 -11.95 1.21
N SER A 1043 -28.47 -12.78 2.25
CA SER A 1043 -28.52 -14.24 2.16
C SER A 1043 -29.93 -14.74 1.80
N ALA A 1044 -30.99 -14.13 2.37
CA ALA A 1044 -32.37 -14.45 1.99
C ALA A 1044 -32.65 -14.11 0.51
N VAL A 1045 -32.24 -12.92 0.06
CA VAL A 1045 -32.37 -12.50 -1.36
C VAL A 1045 -31.60 -13.46 -2.28
N ALA A 1046 -30.40 -13.90 -1.88
CA ALA A 1046 -29.61 -14.86 -2.63
C ALA A 1046 -30.28 -16.24 -2.71
N GLU A 1047 -30.92 -16.69 -1.63
CA GLU A 1047 -31.72 -17.92 -1.62
C GLU A 1047 -32.92 -17.81 -2.58
N ALA A 1048 -33.64 -16.67 -2.57
CA ALA A 1048 -34.74 -16.43 -3.50
C ALA A 1048 -34.30 -16.40 -4.98
N TRP A 1049 -33.14 -15.82 -5.27
CA TRP A 1049 -32.54 -15.89 -6.60
C TRP A 1049 -32.27 -17.35 -7.00
N ASN A 1050 -31.54 -18.09 -6.15
CA ASN A 1050 -31.11 -19.46 -6.47
C ASN A 1050 -32.26 -20.46 -6.59
N ALA A 1051 -33.37 -20.25 -5.88
CA ALA A 1051 -34.54 -21.09 -5.98
C ALA A 1051 -35.26 -20.97 -7.34
N ASN A 1052 -35.06 -19.87 -8.06
CA ASN A 1052 -35.75 -19.59 -9.33
C ASN A 1052 -34.79 -19.48 -10.53
N ALA A 1053 -33.49 -19.26 -10.31
CA ALA A 1053 -32.50 -19.09 -11.37
C ALA A 1053 -32.12 -20.43 -12.01
N GLY A 1054 -31.97 -20.45 -13.34
CA GLY A 1054 -31.37 -21.58 -14.05
C GLY A 1054 -29.89 -21.79 -13.69
N GLU A 1055 -29.36 -23.00 -13.88
CA GLU A 1055 -27.96 -23.34 -13.47
C GLU A 1055 -26.87 -22.50 -14.15
N ALA A 1056 -27.18 -21.86 -15.28
CA ALA A 1056 -26.30 -20.97 -16.03
C ALA A 1056 -26.85 -19.53 -16.18
N GLU A 1057 -27.89 -19.17 -15.42
CA GLU A 1057 -28.51 -17.85 -15.53
C GLU A 1057 -27.62 -16.79 -14.88
N VAL A 1058 -27.21 -15.81 -15.69
CA VAL A 1058 -26.36 -14.71 -15.24
C VAL A 1058 -27.25 -13.65 -14.59
N PRO A 1059 -26.95 -13.22 -13.37
CA PRO A 1059 -27.65 -12.10 -12.77
C PRO A 1059 -27.56 -10.84 -13.65
N SER A 1060 -28.71 -10.29 -14.09
CA SER A 1060 -28.84 -8.94 -14.71
C SER A 1060 -29.92 -8.08 -14.02
N LEU A 1061 -29.84 -6.74 -14.05
CA LEU A 1061 -30.87 -5.88 -13.42
C LEU A 1061 -32.24 -6.14 -14.06
N ALA A 1062 -32.25 -6.38 -15.38
CA ALA A 1062 -33.45 -6.71 -16.14
C ALA A 1062 -34.12 -8.01 -15.67
N GLU A 1063 -33.34 -9.01 -15.25
CA GLU A 1063 -33.86 -10.29 -14.76
C GLU A 1063 -34.01 -10.34 -13.23
N TRP A 1064 -33.35 -9.44 -12.47
CA TRP A 1064 -33.32 -9.44 -11.00
C TRP A 1064 -34.69 -9.64 -10.36
N ARG A 1065 -35.65 -8.79 -10.72
CA ARG A 1065 -37.01 -8.83 -10.18
C ARG A 1065 -37.80 -10.05 -10.66
N LYS A 1066 -37.59 -10.48 -11.91
CA LYS A 1066 -38.26 -11.65 -12.49
C LYS A 1066 -37.82 -12.94 -11.78
N THR A 1067 -36.53 -13.09 -11.57
CA THR A 1067 -35.92 -14.28 -10.95
C THR A 1067 -36.14 -14.28 -9.44
N THR A 1068 -35.88 -13.18 -8.71
CA THR A 1068 -36.09 -13.15 -7.25
C THR A 1068 -37.57 -13.12 -6.86
N LYS A 1069 -38.45 -12.59 -7.73
CA LYS A 1069 -39.85 -12.27 -7.42
C LYS A 1069 -39.99 -11.33 -6.21
N LEU A 1070 -39.02 -10.42 -6.04
CA LEU A 1070 -38.99 -9.41 -4.99
C LEU A 1070 -39.11 -7.99 -5.56
N PRO A 1071 -39.71 -7.02 -4.84
CA PRO A 1071 -39.67 -5.61 -5.20
C PRO A 1071 -38.26 -5.02 -5.07
N TRP A 1072 -38.02 -3.87 -5.72
CA TRP A 1072 -36.70 -3.21 -5.76
C TRP A 1072 -36.13 -2.86 -4.39
N ILE A 1073 -36.96 -2.71 -3.36
CA ILE A 1073 -36.46 -2.51 -1.99
C ILE A 1073 -35.56 -3.67 -1.51
N GLY A 1074 -35.79 -4.91 -1.95
CA GLY A 1074 -34.90 -6.03 -1.65
C GLY A 1074 -33.49 -5.85 -2.22
N PHE A 1075 -33.36 -5.17 -3.36
CA PHE A 1075 -32.09 -4.78 -3.97
C PHE A 1075 -31.41 -3.65 -3.18
N TRP A 1076 -32.18 -2.63 -2.78
CA TRP A 1076 -31.64 -1.43 -2.13
C TRP A 1076 -31.33 -1.58 -0.64
N PHE A 1077 -31.95 -2.53 0.05
CA PHE A 1077 -31.96 -2.60 1.51
C PHE A 1077 -30.56 -2.48 2.15
N ARG A 1078 -29.57 -3.17 1.58
CA ARG A 1078 -28.20 -3.13 2.09
C ARG A 1078 -27.55 -1.74 1.92
N GLU A 1079 -27.82 -1.06 0.82
CA GLU A 1079 -27.28 0.28 0.57
C GLU A 1079 -27.95 1.34 1.46
N LEU A 1080 -29.24 1.18 1.80
CA LEU A 1080 -29.92 2.02 2.79
C LEU A 1080 -29.21 1.97 4.15
N LEU A 1081 -28.94 0.76 4.64
CA LEU A 1081 -28.22 0.54 5.90
C LEU A 1081 -26.80 1.11 5.86
N ARG A 1082 -26.12 1.00 4.72
CA ARG A 1082 -24.74 1.49 4.55
C ARG A 1082 -24.64 3.01 4.52
N TRP A 1083 -25.57 3.68 3.83
CA TRP A 1083 -25.53 5.13 3.66
C TRP A 1083 -26.26 5.89 4.76
N GLY A 1084 -26.99 5.18 5.64
CA GLY A 1084 -27.71 5.79 6.76
C GLY A 1084 -28.88 6.64 6.26
N THR A 1085 -29.70 6.07 5.37
CA THR A 1085 -30.88 6.73 4.78
C THR A 1085 -32.01 5.74 4.54
N LEU A 1086 -33.25 6.23 4.55
CA LEU A 1086 -34.43 5.47 4.14
C LEU A 1086 -34.80 5.69 2.66
N ASP A 1087 -34.07 6.54 1.92
CA ASP A 1087 -34.37 6.82 0.52
C ASP A 1087 -33.36 6.15 -0.45
N PRO A 1088 -33.81 5.24 -1.33
CA PRO A 1088 -32.95 4.58 -2.31
C PRO A 1088 -32.21 5.53 -3.26
N PHE A 1089 -32.81 6.67 -3.62
CA PHE A 1089 -32.16 7.65 -4.49
C PHE A 1089 -31.04 8.39 -3.76
N VAL A 1090 -31.24 8.74 -2.49
CA VAL A 1090 -30.18 9.33 -1.66
C VAL A 1090 -29.01 8.37 -1.54
N ALA A 1091 -29.28 7.08 -1.29
CA ALA A 1091 -28.26 6.04 -1.28
C ALA A 1091 -27.54 5.92 -2.64
N PHE A 1092 -28.26 5.94 -3.76
CA PHE A 1092 -27.70 5.95 -5.11
C PHE A 1092 -26.81 7.17 -5.38
N ALA A 1093 -27.29 8.38 -5.11
CA ALA A 1093 -26.54 9.61 -5.36
C ALA A 1093 -25.25 9.67 -4.52
N MET A 1094 -25.31 9.21 -3.27
CA MET A 1094 -24.14 9.06 -2.40
C MET A 1094 -23.17 8.00 -2.95
N ALA A 1095 -23.68 6.86 -3.44
CA ALA A 1095 -22.87 5.78 -4.00
C ALA A 1095 -22.16 6.18 -5.29
N GLN A 1096 -22.81 6.97 -6.14
CA GLN A 1096 -22.27 7.49 -7.41
C GLN A 1096 -21.44 8.78 -7.24
N GLY A 1097 -21.32 9.31 -6.02
CA GLY A 1097 -20.56 10.54 -5.76
C GLY A 1097 -21.18 11.80 -6.36
N LEU A 1098 -22.49 11.83 -6.61
CA LEU A 1098 -23.19 12.97 -7.21
C LEU A 1098 -23.34 14.16 -6.24
N ALA A 1099 -23.25 13.91 -4.93
CA ALA A 1099 -23.35 14.92 -3.89
C ALA A 1099 -22.48 14.59 -2.66
N GLY A 1100 -22.16 15.64 -1.89
CA GLY A 1100 -21.25 15.67 -0.71
C GLY A 1100 -21.81 15.07 0.58
N THR A 1101 -23.11 15.21 0.81
CA THR A 1101 -23.80 14.86 2.06
C THR A 1101 -25.16 14.22 1.78
N ARG A 1102 -25.77 13.60 2.80
CA ARG A 1102 -27.13 13.05 2.69
C ARG A 1102 -28.16 14.13 2.35
N GLU A 1103 -28.02 15.30 2.97
CA GLU A 1103 -28.85 16.47 2.73
C GLU A 1103 -28.71 16.98 1.28
N ALA A 1104 -27.48 17.15 0.78
CA ALA A 1104 -27.25 17.57 -0.60
C ALA A 1104 -27.77 16.53 -1.61
N SER A 1105 -27.67 15.24 -1.30
CA SER A 1105 -28.23 14.15 -2.12
C SER A 1105 -29.77 14.18 -2.12
N ALA A 1106 -30.40 14.52 -1.00
CA ALA A 1106 -31.85 14.68 -0.90
C ALA A 1106 -32.36 15.84 -1.77
N LEU A 1107 -31.58 16.92 -1.95
CA LEU A 1107 -31.94 18.01 -2.86
C LEU A 1107 -31.99 17.55 -4.33
N LEU A 1108 -31.11 16.64 -4.75
CA LEU A 1108 -31.12 16.06 -6.10
C LEU A 1108 -32.35 15.18 -6.37
N ARG A 1109 -33.06 14.72 -5.34
CA ARG A 1109 -34.26 13.87 -5.48
C ARG A 1109 -35.34 14.60 -6.28
N ALA A 1110 -35.52 15.90 -6.06
CA ALA A 1110 -36.51 16.70 -6.77
C ALA A 1110 -36.22 16.80 -8.27
N GLU A 1111 -34.94 16.86 -8.66
CA GLU A 1111 -34.52 16.85 -10.07
C GLU A 1111 -34.86 15.52 -10.74
N PHE A 1112 -34.58 14.40 -10.08
CA PHE A 1112 -34.92 13.07 -10.58
C PHE A 1112 -36.43 12.87 -10.72
N GLU A 1113 -37.22 13.27 -9.73
CA GLU A 1113 -38.69 13.17 -9.78
C GLU A 1113 -39.27 14.01 -10.94
N THR A 1114 -38.71 15.20 -11.17
CA THR A 1114 -39.10 16.05 -12.30
C THR A 1114 -38.75 15.40 -13.63
N TRP A 1115 -37.56 14.81 -13.75
CA TRP A 1115 -37.13 14.05 -14.92
C TRP A 1115 -38.01 12.81 -15.16
N LEU A 1116 -38.37 12.09 -14.11
CA LEU A 1116 -39.21 10.90 -14.18
C LEU A 1116 -40.63 11.25 -14.64
N ALA A 1117 -41.21 12.32 -14.09
CA ALA A 1117 -42.51 12.85 -14.50
C ALA A 1117 -42.54 13.31 -15.97
N SER A 1118 -41.40 13.76 -16.51
CA SER A 1118 -41.29 14.12 -17.94
C SER A 1118 -41.34 12.91 -18.89
N ARG A 1119 -41.01 11.71 -18.39
CA ARG A 1119 -40.98 10.46 -19.17
C ARG A 1119 -42.23 9.61 -19.01
N THR A 1120 -42.85 9.65 -17.85
CA THR A 1120 -44.00 8.80 -17.49
C THR A 1120 -45.08 9.63 -16.82
N LEU A 1121 -46.31 9.60 -17.35
CA LEU A 1121 -47.46 10.37 -16.85
C LEU A 1121 -47.87 10.01 -15.41
N LEU A 1122 -47.68 8.75 -14.99
CA LEU A 1122 -48.01 8.24 -13.65
C LEU A 1122 -46.95 7.21 -13.20
N PRO A 1123 -45.83 7.63 -12.59
CA PRO A 1123 -44.81 6.72 -12.10
C PRO A 1123 -45.33 5.91 -10.90
N THR A 1124 -45.11 4.59 -10.94
CA THR A 1124 -45.46 3.65 -9.86
C THR A 1124 -44.51 3.76 -8.67
N ALA A 1125 -44.83 3.09 -7.56
CA ALA A 1125 -43.94 2.99 -6.40
C ALA A 1125 -42.57 2.42 -6.78
N GLU A 1126 -42.53 1.41 -7.66
CA GLU A 1126 -41.30 0.76 -8.10
C GLU A 1126 -40.48 1.64 -9.05
N ASP A 1127 -41.12 2.42 -9.94
CA ASP A 1127 -40.41 3.34 -10.85
C ASP A 1127 -39.61 4.41 -10.08
N ARG A 1128 -40.14 4.85 -8.94
CA ARG A 1128 -39.50 5.84 -8.05
C ARG A 1128 -38.24 5.32 -7.37
N ILE A 1129 -38.02 4.01 -7.38
CA ILE A 1129 -36.87 3.34 -6.76
C ILE A 1129 -36.19 2.37 -7.72
N ASP A 1130 -36.41 2.49 -9.03
CA ASP A 1130 -35.79 1.58 -10.01
C ASP A 1130 -34.33 1.98 -10.28
N PRO A 1131 -33.34 1.10 -10.02
CA PRO A 1131 -31.94 1.38 -10.30
C PRO A 1131 -31.64 1.70 -11.77
N GLN A 1132 -32.40 1.13 -12.71
CA GLN A 1132 -32.21 1.39 -14.14
C GLN A 1132 -32.62 2.82 -14.51
N LEU A 1133 -33.69 3.33 -13.90
CA LEU A 1133 -34.13 4.72 -14.11
C LEU A 1133 -33.17 5.72 -13.47
N PHE A 1134 -32.56 5.38 -12.34
CA PHE A 1134 -31.52 6.20 -11.71
C PHE A 1134 -30.28 6.33 -12.62
N LEU A 1135 -29.82 5.23 -13.22
CA LEU A 1135 -28.71 5.23 -14.18
C LEU A 1135 -29.04 6.05 -15.43
N ALA A 1136 -30.22 5.85 -16.01
CA ALA A 1136 -30.66 6.60 -17.19
C ALA A 1136 -30.79 8.11 -16.92
N TRP A 1137 -31.21 8.51 -15.72
CA TRP A 1137 -31.20 9.91 -15.29
C TRP A 1137 -29.78 10.47 -15.23
N MET A 1138 -28.86 9.73 -14.60
CA MET A 1138 -27.45 10.13 -14.50
C MET A 1138 -26.79 10.32 -15.87
N GLU A 1139 -27.04 9.41 -16.82
CA GLU A 1139 -26.54 9.49 -18.20
C GLU A 1139 -27.13 10.67 -18.99
N SER A 1140 -28.36 11.10 -18.67
CA SER A 1140 -28.99 12.24 -19.33
C SER A 1140 -28.40 13.60 -18.94
N ARG A 1141 -27.53 13.64 -17.92
CA ARG A 1141 -26.86 14.88 -17.49
C ARG A 1141 -25.72 15.23 -18.48
N PRO A 1142 -25.53 16.52 -18.82
CA PRO A 1142 -24.52 16.93 -19.79
C PRO A 1142 -23.09 16.56 -19.33
N ARG A 1143 -22.37 15.81 -20.16
CA ARG A 1143 -20.93 15.49 -19.97
C ARG A 1143 -20.05 16.63 -20.50
N ALA A 1144 -18.94 16.90 -19.83
CA ALA A 1144 -17.94 17.87 -20.28
C ALA A 1144 -17.42 17.51 -21.68
N VAL A 1145 -17.44 18.48 -22.60
CA VAL A 1145 -17.02 18.31 -23.99
C VAL A 1145 -15.51 18.14 -24.05
N VAL A 1146 -15.06 17.01 -24.61
CA VAL A 1146 -13.64 16.76 -24.89
C VAL A 1146 -13.20 17.70 -26.02
N PRO A 1147 -12.14 18.50 -25.85
CA PRO A 1147 -11.66 19.40 -26.90
C PRO A 1147 -11.22 18.62 -28.15
N PRO A 1148 -11.34 19.20 -29.36
CA PRO A 1148 -10.98 18.55 -30.60
C PRO A 1148 -9.48 18.19 -30.66
N ALA A 1149 -9.17 17.08 -31.34
CA ALA A 1149 -7.81 16.56 -31.45
C ALA A 1149 -6.89 17.52 -32.23
N VAL A 1150 -5.72 17.82 -31.67
CA VAL A 1150 -4.66 18.65 -32.27
C VAL A 1150 -3.91 17.84 -33.35
N PRO A 1151 -3.49 18.43 -34.49
CA PRO A 1151 -2.73 17.73 -35.51
C PRO A 1151 -1.39 17.17 -34.98
N THR A 1152 -1.13 15.90 -35.30
CA THR A 1152 0.00 15.09 -34.79
C THR A 1152 1.23 15.07 -35.72
N THR A 1153 1.18 15.74 -36.87
CA THR A 1153 2.27 15.79 -37.86
C THR A 1153 2.40 17.18 -38.48
N VAL A 1154 3.64 17.68 -38.63
CA VAL A 1154 3.97 18.97 -39.27
C VAL A 1154 5.16 18.84 -40.22
N ALA A 1155 5.29 19.75 -41.19
CA ALA A 1155 6.41 19.76 -42.13
C ALA A 1155 7.71 20.32 -41.50
N ALA A 1156 8.87 19.81 -41.91
CA ALA A 1156 10.19 20.28 -41.48
C ALA A 1156 11.21 20.24 -42.64
N ARG A 1157 12.39 20.81 -42.45
CA ARG A 1157 13.49 20.84 -43.41
C ARG A 1157 14.79 20.40 -42.76
N LEU A 1158 15.49 19.41 -43.33
CA LEU A 1158 16.79 18.97 -42.81
C LEU A 1158 17.82 20.12 -42.87
N ALA A 1159 18.66 20.21 -41.84
CA ALA A 1159 19.66 21.25 -41.69
C ALA A 1159 21.09 20.69 -41.87
N SER A 1160 21.62 20.01 -40.85
CA SER A 1160 23.03 19.57 -40.75
C SER A 1160 23.26 18.08 -41.04
N VAL A 1161 22.21 17.30 -41.30
CA VAL A 1161 22.33 15.87 -41.62
C VAL A 1161 22.19 15.61 -43.13
N THR A 1162 22.88 14.59 -43.63
CA THR A 1162 22.88 14.19 -45.05
C THR A 1162 21.58 13.53 -45.51
N GLY A 1163 20.64 13.23 -44.60
CA GLY A 1163 19.38 12.54 -44.90
C GLY A 1163 19.53 11.05 -45.20
N SER A 1164 20.70 10.45 -44.94
CA SER A 1164 21.01 9.04 -45.22
C SER A 1164 20.21 8.04 -44.37
N ARG A 1165 19.60 8.48 -43.26
CA ARG A 1165 18.69 7.66 -42.46
C ARG A 1165 17.24 8.01 -42.80
N ALA A 1166 16.40 6.98 -42.83
CA ALA A 1166 14.96 7.14 -43.07
C ALA A 1166 14.24 7.86 -41.91
N SER A 1167 14.79 7.79 -40.69
CA SER A 1167 14.23 8.50 -39.54
C SER A 1167 15.28 8.97 -38.52
N TYR A 1168 14.95 10.04 -37.81
CA TYR A 1168 15.76 10.64 -36.75
C TYR A 1168 14.89 10.91 -35.51
N ALA A 1169 15.31 10.42 -34.35
CA ALA A 1169 14.73 10.82 -33.07
C ALA A 1169 15.17 12.25 -32.75
N VAL A 1170 14.23 13.14 -32.45
CA VAL A 1170 14.52 14.56 -32.24
C VAL A 1170 13.74 15.17 -31.08
N ARG A 1171 14.22 16.33 -30.62
CA ARG A 1171 13.60 17.19 -29.61
C ARG A 1171 13.46 18.61 -30.17
N PRO A 1172 12.33 19.29 -29.89
CA PRO A 1172 12.13 20.67 -30.33
C PRO A 1172 12.85 21.63 -29.38
N ILE A 1173 13.49 22.64 -29.95
CA ILE A 1173 13.93 23.85 -29.27
C ILE A 1173 13.32 25.03 -30.02
N VAL A 1174 12.70 25.96 -29.30
CA VAL A 1174 12.10 27.15 -29.91
C VAL A 1174 13.09 28.29 -29.80
N ARG A 1175 13.50 28.87 -30.93
CA ARG A 1175 14.34 30.07 -30.99
C ARG A 1175 13.75 31.07 -31.97
N ASP A 1176 13.58 32.32 -31.54
CA ASP A 1176 13.13 33.44 -32.39
C ASP A 1176 11.86 33.14 -33.21
N GLY A 1177 10.94 32.33 -32.65
CA GLY A 1177 9.69 31.95 -33.32
C GLY A 1177 9.80 30.79 -34.33
N ALA A 1178 10.99 30.21 -34.52
CA ALA A 1178 11.22 28.99 -35.29
C ALA A 1178 11.53 27.79 -34.37
N VAL A 1179 11.26 26.56 -34.85
CA VAL A 1179 11.54 25.32 -34.13
C VAL A 1179 12.78 24.67 -34.73
N THR A 1180 13.84 24.56 -33.95
CA THR A 1180 15.02 23.75 -34.29
C THR A 1180 14.85 22.35 -33.68
N TRP A 1181 15.02 21.32 -34.49
CA TRP A 1181 14.94 19.93 -34.08
C TRP A 1181 16.34 19.37 -33.85
N LEU A 1182 16.66 19.07 -32.59
CA LEU A 1182 17.95 18.50 -32.20
C LEU A 1182 17.85 17.00 -31.97
N ASP A 1183 18.90 16.25 -32.30
CA ASP A 1183 19.14 14.91 -31.74
C ASP A 1183 19.29 15.04 -30.21
N PRO A 1184 18.92 14.02 -29.40
CA PRO A 1184 19.13 14.01 -27.95
C PRO A 1184 20.58 14.29 -27.50
N ALA A 1185 21.56 14.01 -28.35
CA ALA A 1185 22.95 14.38 -28.12
C ALA A 1185 23.18 15.91 -28.19
N GLY A 1186 22.26 16.70 -28.74
CA GLY A 1186 22.39 18.14 -28.95
C GLY A 1186 22.87 18.55 -30.34
N PHE A 1187 22.92 17.63 -31.31
CA PHE A 1187 23.25 17.98 -32.70
C PHE A 1187 22.00 18.42 -33.46
N GLU A 1188 22.10 19.49 -34.23
CA GLU A 1188 21.01 19.93 -35.10
C GLU A 1188 20.70 18.87 -36.18
N VAL A 1189 19.41 18.67 -36.45
CA VAL A 1189 18.93 17.72 -37.47
C VAL A 1189 18.05 18.44 -38.50
N ALA A 1190 17.12 19.27 -38.06
CA ALA A 1190 16.17 19.96 -38.94
C ALA A 1190 15.64 21.27 -38.33
N SER A 1191 14.96 22.07 -39.15
CA SER A 1191 14.19 23.25 -38.74
C SER A 1191 12.73 23.14 -39.18
N GLY A 1192 11.82 23.78 -38.45
CA GLY A 1192 10.38 23.80 -38.71
C GLY A 1192 9.71 25.06 -38.15
N GLN A 1193 8.42 25.24 -38.47
CA GLN A 1193 7.64 26.43 -38.05
C GLN A 1193 6.73 26.20 -36.84
N SER A 1194 6.44 24.95 -36.50
CA SER A 1194 5.54 24.59 -35.39
C SER A 1194 5.89 23.23 -34.80
N ILE A 1195 5.37 22.97 -33.59
CA ILE A 1195 5.51 21.69 -32.89
C ILE A 1195 4.18 20.92 -33.04
N PRO A 1196 4.17 19.66 -33.50
CA PRO A 1196 2.96 18.84 -33.48
C PRO A 1196 2.37 18.74 -32.07
N GLY A 1197 1.05 18.86 -31.91
CA GLY A 1197 0.42 18.71 -30.60
C GLY A 1197 0.56 19.90 -29.63
N ALA A 1198 1.00 21.09 -30.08
CA ALA A 1198 1.33 22.25 -29.24
C ALA A 1198 0.23 22.75 -28.26
N GLY A 1199 -1.01 22.27 -28.37
CA GLY A 1199 -2.10 22.56 -27.42
C GLY A 1199 -2.24 21.59 -26.24
N ALA A 1200 -1.47 20.50 -26.18
CA ALA A 1200 -1.70 19.37 -25.26
C ALA A 1200 -0.73 19.26 -24.07
N GLY A 1201 0.15 20.24 -23.83
CA GLY A 1201 1.10 20.23 -22.70
C GLY A 1201 2.47 20.83 -23.01
N ARG A 1202 3.48 20.53 -22.19
CA ARG A 1202 4.88 20.96 -22.42
C ARG A 1202 5.51 20.11 -23.54
N PRO A 1203 6.10 20.71 -24.60
CA PRO A 1203 6.69 19.96 -25.73
C PRO A 1203 7.72 18.90 -25.34
N ALA A 1204 8.47 19.12 -24.27
CA ALA A 1204 9.51 18.22 -23.78
C ALA A 1204 8.97 16.88 -23.23
N GLY A 1205 7.70 16.82 -22.85
CA GLY A 1205 7.02 15.60 -22.39
C GLY A 1205 6.65 14.62 -23.51
N HIS A 1206 6.88 14.99 -24.77
CA HIS A 1206 6.50 14.20 -25.94
C HIS A 1206 7.70 13.77 -26.77
N ASP A 1207 7.58 12.64 -27.45
CA ASP A 1207 8.65 12.10 -28.29
C ASP A 1207 8.38 12.36 -29.77
N TYR A 1208 9.36 12.94 -30.45
CA TYR A 1208 9.23 13.28 -31.87
C TYR A 1208 10.19 12.46 -32.71
N VAL A 1209 9.75 12.19 -33.93
CA VAL A 1209 10.56 11.54 -34.97
C VAL A 1209 10.40 12.34 -36.26
N ILE A 1210 11.54 12.61 -36.89
CA ILE A 1210 11.57 13.08 -38.28
C ILE A 1210 11.56 11.86 -39.18
N ALA A 1211 10.59 11.79 -40.09
CA ALA A 1211 10.60 10.86 -41.20
C ALA A 1211 11.10 11.58 -42.45
N ASN A 1212 12.04 10.97 -43.16
CA ASN A 1212 12.49 11.38 -44.49
C ASN A 1212 12.05 10.29 -45.48
N ASP A 1213 10.80 10.39 -45.94
CA ASP A 1213 10.16 9.40 -46.81
C ASP A 1213 9.66 10.03 -48.12
N GLN A 1214 8.96 9.25 -48.95
CA GLN A 1214 8.40 9.69 -50.22
C GLN A 1214 7.40 10.86 -50.11
N PHE A 1215 6.92 11.19 -48.89
CA PHE A 1215 6.01 12.29 -48.61
C PHE A 1215 6.73 13.54 -48.08
N GLY A 1216 8.07 13.57 -48.16
CA GLY A 1216 8.92 14.68 -47.72
C GLY A 1216 9.31 14.61 -46.25
N VAL A 1217 10.06 15.61 -45.79
CA VAL A 1217 10.57 15.70 -44.43
C VAL A 1217 9.46 16.17 -43.49
N ARG A 1218 9.01 15.29 -42.60
CA ARG A 1218 7.90 15.56 -41.67
C ARG A 1218 8.28 15.18 -40.25
N VAL A 1219 7.81 15.95 -39.28
CA VAL A 1219 7.95 15.63 -37.86
C VAL A 1219 6.62 15.13 -37.34
N THR A 1220 6.66 13.98 -36.67
CA THR A 1220 5.48 13.35 -36.07
C THR A 1220 5.68 13.19 -34.58
N GLN A 1221 4.65 13.50 -33.79
CA GLN A 1221 4.60 13.13 -32.39
C GLN A 1221 4.29 11.62 -32.28
N THR A 1222 5.19 10.87 -31.65
CA THR A 1222 5.16 9.40 -31.59
C THR A 1222 4.76 8.83 -30.23
N PHE A 1223 4.82 9.65 -29.17
CA PHE A 1223 4.39 9.31 -27.82
C PHE A 1223 3.95 10.56 -27.06
#